data_AF-A0A6P8AQG3-F1
#
_entry.id   AF-A0A6P8AQG3-F1
#
_cell.length_a   1.000
_cell.length_b   1.000
_cell.length_c   1.000
_cell.angle_alpha   90.00
_cell.angle_beta   90.00
_cell.angle_gamma   90.00
#
_symmetry.space_group_name_H-M   'P 1'
#
loop_
_entity.id
_entity.type
_entity.pdbx_description
1 polymer ?
#
loop_
_entity_poly.entity_id
_entity_poly.type
_entity_poly.pdbx_seq_one_letter_code
_entity_poly.pdbx_strand_id
1 'polypeptide(L)'
;MSSTTVLHKTDVDQEAASLTRHLLNSQSPGLDAGFNTPSVYDTAWLALVKKRNANGEHQWLFSDCFQYILDTQLADGGWQSYSQVDGILNTAASLLALRRHASEPLQIAIVQAGDVHARVERATAALQVMLNAWEVAETAEENTHVGYEVIVPTLLRLLKDEGISFEFQGEAALTEIYRARLLACNPEDLYGQTKITAIHYLEAFLGQIDYSKIAHHKVNGAFMWSPSSTAAYLIGLSDAAWDDEAEGYLVKVLTRTGGRSVPNAFPSINFELLWVLSALTHAGFSAEQLGSSATEVAHVLDRAFEAGSDAVGFGRGMLIKLGPAVPNIMVDADETAKMLSLINRFGIAKSAANLVQDYETGSHRDTSFSANCNILLALLHQPNAVEYIDQIAKLLEVICTFWWKSNWPMQDKRNLSPYYPCMLVVQTLVDLIKLVESNKLPESLVSDTMIKTKISLAIFHAAIRTLEAQDGEGSWNQSVEETAYAVILISMAAQVTMFDPIRQRLVDAVRTGENWLQQNQSKASPEGEHLWIGKVTYGSSLLTGAFRLAALKCASLLAAKSTIGNCLDNADSWPESKGYIKVYSRTPLFCKIPEPKLFTAVLESSLFLKVLRERKYDIFSREGVSKDKYFTLVPFTWTGSCMLNGLQPSAEWYWEMTKVGVLGFQTDEFFEGILRPEDLDLFRRYVRYLVPIEFDDSHFEPDKVPGIDRLKPMAIYTDYIMNHWAVQRATPADRLDMARELRAYLFSQIHQTGLNIQIARQGDAFKHPQSYFMWARIVGTEHIASPIYFSFMACMIPQSVLPSLAGSDILPTMEEKYYGEAVSKHSGAMCRMYNDMGSIPRDTAEKNLNSVHFPEFAKTVAENKKQALWDIAQFEREAFEDALARLFRATRKRMAGMGEKEKKVTEIRMKYWRMYCDITDLYGQIWVLRDFSAPVFQPAR
;
A
#
# COMPACT_ATOMS: atom_id res chain seq x y z
N MET A 1 -30.31 39.64 -22.11
CA MET A 1 -29.40 39.26 -23.22
C MET A 1 -27.99 39.63 -22.80
N SER A 2 -27.28 38.67 -22.23
CA SER A 2 -25.85 38.75 -21.91
C SER A 2 -25.19 37.68 -22.76
N SER A 3 -24.37 38.12 -23.70
CA SER A 3 -23.60 37.29 -24.62
C SER A 3 -22.55 36.51 -23.82
N THR A 4 -22.83 35.24 -23.54
CA THR A 4 -21.85 34.31 -22.97
C THR A 4 -20.74 34.09 -23.99
N THR A 5 -19.56 34.56 -23.62
CA THR A 5 -18.32 34.55 -24.40
C THR A 5 -17.92 33.11 -24.73
N VAL A 6 -17.76 32.81 -26.02
CA VAL A 6 -17.22 31.53 -26.50
C VAL A 6 -15.79 31.39 -25.98
N LEU A 7 -15.55 30.42 -25.10
CA LEU A 7 -14.20 30.05 -24.63
C LEU A 7 -13.36 29.62 -25.83
N HIS A 8 -12.23 30.29 -26.07
CA HIS A 8 -11.23 29.85 -27.05
C HIS A 8 -10.76 28.43 -26.71
N LYS A 9 -10.92 27.48 -27.64
CA LYS A 9 -10.43 26.09 -27.49
C LYS A 9 -8.91 26.08 -27.39
N THR A 10 -8.37 25.48 -26.35
CA THR A 10 -6.92 25.21 -26.22
C THR A 10 -6.50 24.06 -27.15
N ASP A 11 -5.20 23.91 -27.42
CA ASP A 11 -4.67 22.78 -28.21
C ASP A 11 -5.03 21.42 -27.57
N VAL A 12 -4.92 21.35 -26.25
CA VAL A 12 -5.32 20.19 -25.43
C VAL A 12 -6.81 19.84 -25.59
N ASP A 13 -7.71 20.83 -25.66
CA ASP A 13 -9.13 20.57 -25.93
C ASP A 13 -9.37 20.01 -27.34
N GLN A 14 -8.57 20.45 -28.33
CA GLN A 14 -8.66 19.95 -29.71
C GLN A 14 -8.14 18.51 -29.83
N GLU A 15 -7.02 18.19 -29.17
CA GLU A 15 -6.49 16.83 -29.08
C GLU A 15 -7.50 15.89 -28.40
N ALA A 16 -8.12 16.30 -27.28
CA ALA A 16 -9.14 15.51 -26.59
C ALA A 16 -10.37 15.25 -27.48
N ALA A 17 -10.85 16.27 -28.19
CA ALA A 17 -11.95 16.10 -29.16
C ALA A 17 -11.56 15.24 -30.36
N SER A 18 -10.29 15.23 -30.76
CA SER A 18 -9.78 14.34 -31.80
C SER A 18 -9.77 12.88 -31.33
N LEU A 19 -9.35 12.64 -30.07
CA LEU A 19 -9.34 11.33 -29.46
C LEU A 19 -10.76 10.74 -29.34
N THR A 20 -11.75 11.53 -28.92
CA THR A 20 -13.16 11.08 -28.87
C THR A 20 -13.74 10.79 -30.25
N ARG A 21 -13.33 11.54 -31.28
CA ARG A 21 -13.70 11.26 -32.67
C ARG A 21 -13.05 9.97 -33.17
N HIS A 22 -11.78 9.74 -32.87
CA HIS A 22 -11.08 8.51 -33.22
C HIS A 22 -11.74 7.28 -32.58
N LEU A 23 -12.10 7.39 -31.30
CA LEU A 23 -12.86 6.38 -30.58
C LEU A 23 -14.20 6.05 -31.26
N LEU A 24 -15.00 7.06 -31.59
CA LEU A 24 -16.29 6.85 -32.26
C LEU A 24 -16.13 6.21 -33.65
N ASN A 25 -15.15 6.66 -34.44
CA ASN A 25 -14.90 6.10 -35.77
C ASN A 25 -14.51 4.62 -35.69
N SER A 26 -13.83 4.22 -34.61
CA SER A 26 -13.42 2.84 -34.34
C SER A 26 -14.57 1.93 -33.93
N GLN A 27 -15.74 2.48 -33.58
CA GLN A 27 -16.97 1.76 -33.19
C GLN A 27 -17.90 1.42 -34.38
N SER A 28 -17.50 1.69 -35.62
CA SER A 28 -18.36 1.52 -36.79
C SER A 28 -18.92 0.07 -36.92
N PRO A 29 -20.21 -0.13 -37.27
CA PRO A 29 -20.82 -1.46 -37.36
C PRO A 29 -20.02 -2.44 -38.24
N GLY A 30 -19.57 -3.55 -37.66
CA GLY A 30 -18.76 -4.57 -38.35
C GLY A 30 -17.24 -4.43 -38.17
N LEU A 31 -16.76 -3.34 -37.57
CA LEU A 31 -15.39 -3.21 -37.07
C LEU A 31 -15.36 -3.57 -35.58
N ASP A 32 -15.23 -4.87 -35.27
CA ASP A 32 -14.68 -5.27 -33.97
C ASP A 32 -13.27 -4.65 -33.88
N ALA A 33 -13.08 -3.73 -32.93
CA ALA A 33 -11.86 -2.95 -32.76
C ALA A 33 -11.28 -3.11 -31.34
N GLY A 34 -10.00 -2.80 -31.20
CA GLY A 34 -9.30 -2.81 -29.93
C GLY A 34 -7.84 -2.43 -30.13
N PHE A 35 -7.28 -1.67 -29.19
CA PHE A 35 -5.91 -1.16 -29.26
C PHE A 35 -5.03 -1.63 -28.10
N ASN A 36 -5.43 -2.70 -27.43
CA ASN A 36 -4.58 -3.41 -26.47
C ASN A 36 -3.37 -4.03 -27.17
N THR A 37 -2.22 -4.00 -26.50
CA THR A 37 -0.97 -4.58 -27.04
C THR A 37 -1.05 -6.10 -27.27
N PRO A 38 -0.23 -6.64 -28.17
CA PRO A 38 -0.09 -8.08 -28.35
C PRO A 38 0.30 -8.82 -27.07
N SER A 39 -0.27 -10.01 -26.86
CA SER A 39 0.03 -10.91 -25.76
C SER A 39 0.83 -12.11 -26.26
N VAL A 40 2.06 -12.26 -25.76
CA VAL A 40 2.89 -13.45 -26.02
C VAL A 40 2.17 -14.70 -25.54
N TYR A 41 1.63 -14.66 -24.32
CA TYR A 41 0.88 -15.76 -23.72
C TYR A 41 -0.27 -16.24 -24.60
N ASP A 42 -1.18 -15.36 -25.03
CA ASP A 42 -2.33 -15.74 -25.84
C ASP A 42 -1.90 -16.20 -27.23
N THR A 43 -0.88 -15.56 -27.82
CA THR A 43 -0.33 -15.96 -29.12
C THR A 43 0.26 -17.37 -29.08
N ALA A 44 0.92 -17.76 -27.98
CA ALA A 44 1.44 -19.11 -27.79
C ALA A 44 0.31 -20.16 -27.74
N TRP A 45 -0.83 -19.83 -27.13
CA TRP A 45 -2.00 -20.72 -27.13
C TRP A 45 -2.62 -20.89 -28.51
N LEU A 46 -2.68 -19.84 -29.34
CA LEU A 46 -3.13 -19.97 -30.73
C LEU A 46 -2.17 -20.85 -31.55
N ALA A 47 -0.86 -20.75 -31.31
CA ALA A 47 0.13 -21.60 -31.97
C ALA A 47 -0.08 -23.10 -31.68
N LEU A 48 -0.82 -23.48 -30.64
CA LEU A 48 -1.12 -24.86 -30.26
C LEU A 48 -2.36 -25.45 -30.93
N VAL A 49 -3.11 -24.68 -31.71
CA VAL A 49 -4.36 -25.16 -32.35
C VAL A 49 -4.04 -26.03 -33.57
N LYS A 50 -4.45 -27.31 -33.53
CA LYS A 50 -4.35 -28.26 -34.65
C LYS A 50 -5.73 -28.48 -35.27
N LYS A 51 -5.79 -28.55 -36.60
CA LYS A 51 -7.00 -28.91 -37.37
C LYS A 51 -6.64 -29.87 -38.49
N ARG A 52 -7.56 -30.75 -38.89
CA ARG A 52 -7.42 -31.53 -40.14
C ARG A 52 -7.68 -30.63 -41.36
N ASN A 53 -6.80 -30.68 -42.34
CA ASN A 53 -6.97 -30.01 -43.62
C ASN A 53 -8.00 -30.75 -44.51
N ALA A 54 -8.27 -30.20 -45.70
CA ALA A 54 -9.21 -30.79 -46.66
C ALA A 54 -8.80 -32.21 -47.13
N ASN A 55 -7.54 -32.58 -46.99
CA ASN A 55 -7.01 -33.91 -47.32
C ASN A 55 -7.05 -34.88 -46.12
N GLY A 56 -7.55 -34.44 -44.97
CA GLY A 56 -7.63 -35.23 -43.73
C GLY A 56 -6.35 -35.27 -42.90
N GLU A 57 -5.30 -34.54 -43.28
CA GLU A 57 -4.02 -34.48 -42.56
C GLU A 57 -4.04 -33.37 -41.51
N HIS A 58 -3.37 -33.56 -40.37
CA HIS A 58 -3.27 -32.51 -39.35
C HIS A 58 -2.34 -31.37 -39.81
N GLN A 59 -2.73 -30.14 -39.49
CA GLN A 59 -1.92 -28.93 -39.64
C GLN A 59 -2.07 -28.03 -38.41
N TRP A 60 -1.05 -27.25 -38.11
CA TRP A 60 -1.15 -26.14 -37.16
C TRP A 60 -1.97 -24.99 -37.77
N LEU A 61 -3.12 -24.65 -37.19
CA LEU A 61 -4.04 -23.70 -37.83
C LEU A 61 -3.46 -22.28 -37.90
N PHE A 62 -2.68 -21.87 -36.89
CA PHE A 62 -2.11 -20.52 -36.77
C PHE A 62 -0.58 -20.55 -36.77
N SER A 63 0.03 -21.01 -37.87
CA SER A 63 1.50 -21.10 -37.99
C SER A 63 2.23 -19.76 -37.85
N ASP A 64 1.60 -18.64 -38.23
CA ASP A 64 2.20 -17.31 -38.07
C ASP A 64 2.34 -16.90 -36.61
N CYS A 65 1.45 -17.38 -35.73
CA CYS A 65 1.60 -17.22 -34.28
C CYS A 65 2.84 -17.96 -33.77
N PHE A 66 3.11 -19.16 -34.28
CA PHE A 66 4.33 -19.88 -33.95
C PHE A 66 5.59 -19.12 -34.41
N GLN A 67 5.57 -18.55 -35.62
CA GLN A 67 6.68 -17.72 -36.10
C GLN A 67 6.88 -16.48 -35.21
N TYR A 68 5.81 -15.86 -34.72
CA TYR A 68 5.91 -14.76 -33.75
C TYR A 68 6.60 -15.21 -32.45
N ILE A 69 6.28 -16.40 -31.92
CA ILE A 69 6.95 -16.95 -30.73
C ILE A 69 8.45 -17.17 -30.98
N LEU A 70 8.84 -17.67 -32.16
CA LEU A 70 10.25 -17.82 -32.53
C LEU A 70 10.98 -16.47 -32.62
N ASP A 71 10.35 -15.48 -33.25
CA ASP A 71 10.95 -14.18 -33.53
C ASP A 71 11.10 -13.32 -32.26
N THR A 72 10.26 -13.55 -31.24
CA THR A 72 10.20 -12.74 -30.02
C THR A 72 10.89 -13.36 -28.81
N GLN A 73 11.46 -14.57 -28.95
CA GLN A 73 12.26 -15.16 -27.89
C GLN A 73 13.51 -14.32 -27.62
N LEU A 74 13.72 -13.98 -26.35
CA LEU A 74 14.87 -13.20 -25.90
C LEU A 74 16.15 -14.03 -25.84
N ALA A 75 17.29 -13.35 -25.69
CA ALA A 75 18.61 -13.98 -25.62
C ALA A 75 18.78 -14.92 -24.43
N ASP A 76 18.11 -14.62 -23.31
CA ASP A 76 18.11 -15.46 -22.10
C ASP A 76 17.22 -16.72 -22.24
N GLY A 77 16.43 -16.82 -23.31
CA GLY A 77 15.51 -17.91 -23.57
C GLY A 77 14.05 -17.63 -23.19
N GLY A 78 13.78 -16.58 -22.43
CA GLY A 78 12.44 -16.14 -22.05
C GLY A 78 11.76 -15.27 -23.12
N TRP A 79 10.65 -14.65 -22.73
CA TRP A 79 9.93 -13.65 -23.51
C TRP A 79 9.74 -12.37 -22.70
N GLN A 80 9.46 -11.26 -23.38
CA GLN A 80 9.24 -9.96 -22.75
C GLN A 80 8.27 -10.08 -21.56
N SER A 81 8.64 -9.47 -20.43
CA SER A 81 7.84 -9.47 -19.21
C SER A 81 7.87 -8.08 -18.56
N TYR A 82 6.79 -7.75 -17.86
CA TYR A 82 6.64 -6.51 -17.09
C TYR A 82 6.42 -6.78 -15.60
N SER A 83 6.24 -8.05 -15.25
CA SER A 83 6.19 -8.58 -13.89
C SER A 83 6.81 -9.98 -13.84
N GLN A 84 7.02 -10.51 -12.63
CA GLN A 84 7.51 -11.89 -12.45
C GLN A 84 6.53 -12.93 -12.99
N VAL A 85 5.22 -12.73 -12.75
CA VAL A 85 4.16 -13.63 -13.23
C VAL A 85 4.07 -13.63 -14.76
N ASP A 86 4.22 -12.45 -15.40
CA ASP A 86 4.27 -12.37 -16.87
C ASP A 86 5.39 -13.24 -17.44
N GLY A 87 6.58 -13.18 -16.83
CA GLY A 87 7.75 -13.91 -17.31
C GLY A 87 7.51 -15.41 -17.28
N ILE A 88 6.93 -15.90 -16.19
CA ILE A 88 6.57 -17.30 -16.00
C ILE A 88 5.51 -17.73 -17.02
N LEU A 89 4.40 -16.97 -17.14
CA LEU A 89 3.29 -17.32 -18.04
C LEU A 89 3.71 -17.28 -19.50
N ASN A 90 4.35 -16.20 -19.95
CA ASN A 90 4.81 -16.03 -21.33
C ASN A 90 5.81 -17.13 -21.70
N THR A 91 6.76 -17.44 -20.81
CA THR A 91 7.78 -18.45 -21.08
C THR A 91 7.22 -19.87 -21.04
N ALA A 92 6.37 -20.21 -20.08
CA ALA A 92 5.79 -21.56 -19.97
C ALA A 92 4.85 -21.90 -21.13
N ALA A 93 3.98 -20.98 -21.54
CA ALA A 93 3.10 -21.18 -22.70
C ALA A 93 3.91 -21.29 -24.01
N SER A 94 4.92 -20.44 -24.20
CA SER A 94 5.79 -20.46 -25.38
C SER A 94 6.65 -21.71 -25.45
N LEU A 95 7.19 -22.17 -24.31
CA LEU A 95 7.94 -23.43 -24.20
C LEU A 95 7.07 -24.63 -24.59
N LEU A 96 5.82 -24.65 -24.15
CA LEU A 96 4.86 -25.70 -24.53
C LEU A 96 4.62 -25.71 -26.05
N ALA A 97 4.44 -24.53 -26.65
CA ALA A 97 4.31 -24.38 -28.10
C ALA A 97 5.56 -24.87 -28.85
N LEU A 98 6.76 -24.41 -28.46
CA LEU A 98 8.02 -24.87 -29.04
C LEU A 98 8.18 -26.38 -28.95
N ARG A 99 7.89 -26.97 -27.79
CA ARG A 99 8.08 -28.40 -27.56
C ARG A 99 7.15 -29.25 -28.44
N ARG A 100 5.88 -28.87 -28.56
CA ARG A 100 4.90 -29.59 -29.38
C ARG A 100 5.16 -29.43 -30.89
N HIS A 101 5.56 -28.25 -31.34
CA HIS A 101 5.98 -28.03 -32.74
C HIS A 101 7.26 -28.79 -33.08
N ALA A 102 8.21 -28.90 -32.15
CA ALA A 102 9.41 -29.71 -32.34
C ALA A 102 9.08 -31.21 -32.47
N SER A 103 8.11 -31.70 -31.70
CA SER A 103 7.64 -33.11 -31.76
C SER A 103 6.81 -33.40 -33.02
N GLU A 104 5.97 -32.45 -33.45
CA GLU A 104 5.13 -32.55 -34.63
C GLU A 104 5.25 -31.31 -35.53
N PRO A 105 6.29 -31.21 -36.39
CA PRO A 105 6.50 -30.02 -37.22
C PRO A 105 5.38 -29.74 -38.23
N LEU A 106 4.67 -30.79 -38.67
CA LEU A 106 3.59 -30.74 -39.66
C LEU A 106 4.00 -29.89 -40.89
N GLN A 107 3.25 -28.84 -41.22
CA GLN A 107 3.50 -28.00 -42.39
C GLN A 107 4.62 -26.96 -42.20
N ILE A 108 5.27 -26.89 -41.03
CA ILE A 108 6.24 -25.85 -40.64
C ILE A 108 7.70 -26.35 -40.82
N ALA A 109 7.93 -27.30 -41.71
CA ALA A 109 9.24 -27.92 -41.97
C ALA A 109 10.36 -26.97 -42.46
N ILE A 110 10.07 -25.67 -42.59
CA ILE A 110 10.99 -24.61 -43.03
C ILE A 110 11.96 -24.19 -41.89
N VAL A 111 11.55 -24.34 -40.63
CA VAL A 111 12.43 -24.03 -39.48
C VAL A 111 13.36 -25.20 -39.22
N GLN A 112 14.67 -24.96 -39.14
CA GLN A 112 15.63 -26.03 -38.86
C GLN A 112 15.34 -26.66 -37.49
N ALA A 113 15.11 -27.98 -37.44
CA ALA A 113 14.78 -28.69 -36.21
C ALA A 113 15.81 -28.46 -35.07
N GLY A 114 17.09 -28.28 -35.43
CA GLY A 114 18.14 -27.93 -34.48
C GLY A 114 17.98 -26.55 -33.83
N ASP A 115 17.43 -25.57 -34.54
CA ASP A 115 17.14 -24.23 -33.98
C ASP A 115 16.02 -24.32 -32.95
N VAL A 116 14.90 -24.98 -33.27
CA VAL A 116 13.77 -25.15 -32.34
C VAL A 116 14.21 -25.90 -31.08
N HIS A 117 15.01 -26.96 -31.21
CA HIS A 117 15.51 -27.68 -30.04
C HIS A 117 16.38 -26.80 -29.14
N ALA A 118 17.31 -26.02 -29.71
CA ALA A 118 18.12 -25.09 -28.93
C ALA A 118 17.27 -24.00 -28.22
N ARG A 119 16.16 -23.58 -28.83
CA ARG A 119 15.20 -22.64 -28.24
C ARG A 119 14.43 -23.24 -27.07
N VAL A 120 14.04 -24.52 -27.15
CA VAL A 120 13.42 -25.28 -26.06
C VAL A 120 14.37 -25.38 -24.86
N GLU A 121 15.64 -25.71 -25.08
CA GLU A 121 16.64 -25.82 -24.01
C GLU A 121 16.82 -24.48 -23.28
N ARG A 122 16.96 -23.37 -24.03
CA ARG A 122 17.08 -22.02 -23.44
C ARG A 122 15.82 -21.60 -22.68
N ALA A 123 14.63 -21.82 -23.24
CA ALA A 123 13.37 -21.50 -22.58
C ALA A 123 13.15 -22.34 -21.30
N THR A 124 13.57 -23.61 -21.31
CA THR A 124 13.53 -24.47 -20.12
C THR A 124 14.45 -23.93 -19.02
N ALA A 125 15.69 -23.56 -19.37
CA ALA A 125 16.62 -22.96 -18.42
C ALA A 125 16.09 -21.62 -17.87
N ALA A 126 15.54 -20.76 -18.72
CA ALA A 126 14.95 -19.48 -18.33
C ALA A 126 13.78 -19.67 -17.35
N LEU A 127 12.84 -20.57 -17.66
CA LEU A 127 11.68 -20.84 -16.81
C LEU A 127 12.11 -21.40 -15.44
N GLN A 128 13.11 -22.28 -15.40
CA GLN A 128 13.65 -22.79 -14.12
C GLN A 128 14.23 -21.67 -13.26
N VAL A 129 14.94 -20.71 -13.86
CA VAL A 129 15.46 -19.54 -13.13
C VAL A 129 14.31 -18.67 -12.59
N MET A 130 13.28 -18.43 -13.41
CA MET A 130 12.11 -17.64 -13.00
C MET A 130 11.34 -18.29 -11.85
N LEU A 131 11.08 -19.61 -11.92
CA LEU A 131 10.39 -20.37 -10.88
C LEU A 131 11.19 -20.42 -9.57
N ASN A 132 12.52 -20.55 -9.66
CA ASN A 132 13.39 -20.52 -8.48
C ASN A 132 13.39 -19.16 -7.77
N ALA A 133 13.16 -18.08 -8.52
CA ALA A 133 13.06 -16.73 -7.97
C ALA A 133 11.64 -16.36 -7.51
N TRP A 134 10.64 -17.24 -7.74
CA TRP A 134 9.23 -16.90 -7.54
C TRP A 134 8.78 -17.01 -6.09
N GLU A 135 8.42 -15.86 -5.51
CA GLU A 135 7.90 -15.74 -4.16
C GLU A 135 6.37 -15.85 -4.16
N VAL A 136 5.89 -17.09 -4.29
CA VAL A 136 4.47 -17.40 -4.49
C VAL A 136 3.57 -16.82 -3.40
N ALA A 137 3.99 -16.87 -2.14
CA ALA A 137 3.19 -16.38 -1.00
C ALA A 137 2.97 -14.86 -1.09
N GLU A 138 4.00 -14.10 -1.48
CA GLU A 138 3.85 -12.66 -1.67
C GLU A 138 2.97 -12.36 -2.88
N THR A 139 3.18 -13.01 -4.03
CA THR A 139 2.28 -12.86 -5.20
C THR A 139 0.80 -13.13 -4.85
N ALA A 140 0.54 -14.04 -3.91
CA ALA A 140 -0.80 -14.32 -3.42
C ALA A 140 -1.36 -13.20 -2.52
N GLU A 141 -0.54 -12.58 -1.68
CA GLU A 141 -0.90 -11.40 -0.87
C GLU A 141 -1.16 -10.17 -1.75
N GLU A 142 -0.29 -9.92 -2.73
CA GLU A 142 -0.43 -8.85 -3.72
C GLU A 142 -1.64 -9.12 -4.65
N ASN A 143 -2.04 -10.39 -4.78
CA ASN A 143 -3.12 -10.92 -5.63
C ASN A 143 -3.06 -10.32 -7.05
N THR A 144 -1.90 -10.41 -7.66
CA THR A 144 -1.62 -9.89 -9.00
C THR A 144 -2.01 -10.91 -10.07
N HIS A 145 -2.43 -10.43 -11.25
CA HIS A 145 -2.75 -11.21 -12.46
C HIS A 145 -3.95 -12.16 -12.38
N VAL A 146 -4.69 -12.23 -13.48
CA VAL A 146 -5.94 -13.00 -13.54
C VAL A 146 -5.64 -14.50 -13.70
N GLY A 147 -6.03 -15.30 -12.71
CA GLY A 147 -6.09 -16.76 -12.80
C GLY A 147 -4.74 -17.48 -12.77
N TYR A 148 -3.63 -16.78 -12.49
CA TYR A 148 -2.29 -17.38 -12.50
C TYR A 148 -2.17 -18.58 -11.55
N GLU A 149 -2.93 -18.58 -10.45
CA GLU A 149 -2.91 -19.63 -9.44
C GLU A 149 -3.42 -20.97 -9.95
N VAL A 150 -4.15 -20.96 -11.08
CA VAL A 150 -4.68 -22.14 -11.76
C VAL A 150 -3.96 -22.39 -13.08
N ILE A 151 -3.62 -21.31 -13.80
CA ILE A 151 -2.93 -21.40 -15.09
C ILE A 151 -1.51 -21.96 -14.95
N VAL A 152 -0.70 -21.44 -14.01
CA VAL A 152 0.71 -21.86 -13.88
C VAL A 152 0.81 -23.36 -13.52
N PRO A 153 0.08 -23.89 -12.51
CA PRO A 153 0.08 -25.33 -12.24
C PRO A 153 -0.29 -26.18 -13.46
N THR A 154 -1.27 -25.74 -14.25
CA THR A 154 -1.69 -26.45 -15.46
C THR A 154 -0.61 -26.44 -16.54
N LEU A 155 0.06 -25.31 -16.79
CA LEU A 155 1.18 -25.26 -17.73
C LEU A 155 2.34 -26.15 -17.30
N LEU A 156 2.70 -26.15 -16.01
CA LEU A 156 3.76 -27.02 -15.49
C LEU A 156 3.41 -28.50 -15.65
N ARG A 157 2.14 -28.87 -15.42
CA ARG A 157 1.66 -30.25 -15.70
C ARG A 157 1.74 -30.59 -17.19
N LEU A 158 1.28 -29.70 -18.08
CA LEU A 158 1.33 -29.94 -19.52
C LEU A 158 2.78 -30.07 -20.02
N LEU A 159 3.71 -29.28 -19.49
CA LEU A 159 5.14 -29.41 -19.78
C LEU A 159 5.72 -30.74 -19.28
N LYS A 160 5.30 -31.19 -18.09
CA LYS A 160 5.67 -32.49 -17.54
C LYS A 160 5.20 -33.64 -18.44
N ASP A 161 4.00 -33.55 -18.98
CA ASP A 161 3.46 -34.53 -19.95
C ASP A 161 4.31 -34.57 -21.24
N GLU A 162 4.98 -33.47 -21.61
CA GLU A 162 5.92 -33.38 -22.74
C GLU A 162 7.39 -33.74 -22.38
N GLY A 163 7.63 -34.19 -21.14
CA GLY A 163 8.93 -34.61 -20.62
C GLY A 163 9.78 -33.52 -19.97
N ILE A 164 9.23 -32.34 -19.68
CA ILE A 164 9.93 -31.22 -19.04
C ILE A 164 9.36 -30.98 -17.64
N SER A 165 10.13 -31.25 -16.59
CA SER A 165 9.72 -31.06 -15.19
C SER A 165 10.54 -29.99 -14.51
N PHE A 166 9.93 -29.30 -13.55
CA PHE A 166 10.55 -28.25 -12.74
C PHE A 166 10.37 -28.56 -11.26
N GLU A 167 11.39 -28.24 -10.47
CA GLU A 167 11.34 -28.25 -9.00
C GLU A 167 11.75 -26.86 -8.51
N PHE A 168 11.02 -26.29 -7.56
CA PHE A 168 11.31 -24.95 -7.02
C PHE A 168 10.72 -24.78 -5.62
N GLN A 169 11.26 -23.84 -4.84
CA GLN A 169 10.90 -23.69 -3.42
C GLN A 169 9.42 -23.34 -3.19
N GLY A 170 8.83 -22.54 -4.08
CA GLY A 170 7.43 -22.09 -4.00
C GLY A 170 6.37 -23.16 -4.36
N GLU A 171 6.75 -24.38 -4.75
CA GLU A 171 5.84 -25.39 -5.28
C GLU A 171 4.74 -25.80 -4.28
N ALA A 172 5.09 -25.94 -2.99
CA ALA A 172 4.14 -26.31 -1.95
C ALA A 172 3.08 -25.22 -1.73
N ALA A 173 3.52 -23.96 -1.65
CA ALA A 173 2.63 -22.81 -1.51
C ALA A 173 1.71 -22.66 -2.73
N LEU A 174 2.26 -22.80 -3.94
CA LEU A 174 1.47 -22.75 -5.18
C LEU A 174 0.40 -23.85 -5.20
N THR A 175 0.76 -25.06 -4.77
CA THR A 175 -0.16 -26.20 -4.70
C THR A 175 -1.28 -25.95 -3.69
N GLU A 176 -0.99 -25.35 -2.54
CA GLU A 176 -1.99 -24.99 -1.54
C GLU A 176 -2.98 -23.96 -2.09
N ILE A 177 -2.47 -22.90 -2.73
CA ILE A 177 -3.30 -21.86 -3.35
C ILE A 177 -4.15 -22.45 -4.48
N TYR A 178 -3.56 -23.29 -5.35
CA TYR A 178 -4.27 -23.99 -6.41
C TYR A 178 -5.45 -24.82 -5.85
N ARG A 179 -5.21 -25.60 -4.79
CA ARG A 179 -6.27 -26.38 -4.12
C ARG A 179 -7.35 -25.48 -3.53
N ALA A 180 -6.97 -24.40 -2.86
CA ALA A 180 -7.93 -23.45 -2.29
C ALA A 180 -8.81 -22.80 -3.38
N ARG A 181 -8.22 -22.45 -4.53
CA ARG A 181 -8.94 -21.89 -5.69
C ARG A 181 -9.91 -22.90 -6.31
N LEU A 182 -9.49 -24.16 -6.49
CA LEU A 182 -10.38 -25.22 -7.00
C LEU A 182 -11.51 -25.60 -6.02
N LEU A 183 -11.29 -25.47 -4.72
CA LEU A 183 -12.35 -25.63 -3.72
C LEU A 183 -13.37 -24.47 -3.78
N ALA A 184 -12.91 -23.26 -4.09
CA ALA A 184 -13.77 -22.09 -4.23
C ALA A 184 -14.52 -22.04 -5.57
N CYS A 185 -13.98 -22.67 -6.62
CA CYS A 185 -14.57 -22.74 -7.95
C CYS A 185 -14.31 -24.13 -8.54
N ASN A 186 -15.31 -25.01 -8.51
CA ASN A 186 -15.16 -26.38 -9.02
C ASN A 186 -15.16 -26.33 -10.56
N PRO A 187 -14.21 -26.97 -11.26
CA PRO A 187 -14.23 -27.04 -12.71
C PRO A 187 -15.56 -27.53 -13.31
N GLU A 188 -16.31 -28.37 -12.58
CA GLU A 188 -17.65 -28.83 -13.02
C GLU A 188 -18.69 -27.70 -13.09
N ASP A 189 -18.49 -26.59 -12.39
CA ASP A 189 -19.37 -25.41 -12.45
C ASP A 189 -19.41 -24.82 -13.88
N LEU A 190 -18.37 -25.05 -14.69
CA LEU A 190 -18.33 -24.67 -16.11
C LEU A 190 -19.37 -25.41 -16.97
N TYR A 191 -19.88 -26.56 -16.53
CA TYR A 191 -20.97 -27.25 -17.24
C TYR A 191 -22.35 -26.62 -16.99
N GLY A 192 -22.48 -25.81 -15.93
CA GLY A 192 -23.68 -25.06 -15.62
C GLY A 192 -23.95 -23.93 -16.63
N GLN A 193 -25.17 -23.38 -16.59
CA GLN A 193 -25.56 -22.25 -17.44
C GLN A 193 -25.05 -20.89 -16.91
N THR A 194 -24.58 -20.84 -15.66
CA THR A 194 -24.06 -19.62 -15.04
C THR A 194 -22.71 -19.26 -15.63
N LYS A 195 -22.54 -18.03 -16.09
CA LYS A 195 -21.22 -17.57 -16.56
C LYS A 195 -20.36 -17.14 -15.38
N ILE A 196 -19.19 -17.77 -15.25
CA ILE A 196 -18.19 -17.50 -14.21
C ILE A 196 -16.89 -16.98 -14.83
N THR A 197 -16.06 -16.27 -14.06
CA THR A 197 -14.80 -15.67 -14.54
C THR A 197 -13.80 -16.68 -15.08
N ALA A 198 -13.89 -17.95 -14.65
CA ALA A 198 -13.08 -19.05 -15.17
C ALA A 198 -13.21 -19.26 -16.69
N ILE A 199 -14.29 -18.78 -17.31
CA ILE A 199 -14.47 -18.82 -18.77
C ILE A 199 -13.44 -17.93 -19.50
N HIS A 200 -12.84 -16.93 -18.83
CA HIS A 200 -11.79 -16.09 -19.43
C HIS A 200 -10.41 -16.79 -19.50
N TYR A 201 -10.23 -17.89 -18.77
CA TYR A 201 -8.96 -18.65 -18.71
C TYR A 201 -9.20 -20.16 -18.81
N LEU A 202 -10.02 -20.61 -19.77
CA LEU A 202 -10.35 -22.03 -19.93
C LEU A 202 -9.13 -22.92 -20.17
N GLU A 203 -8.03 -22.37 -20.66
CA GLU A 203 -6.77 -23.09 -20.82
C GLU A 203 -6.23 -23.66 -19.50
N ALA A 204 -6.60 -23.07 -18.36
CA ALA A 204 -6.24 -23.53 -17.04
C ALA A 204 -6.83 -24.91 -16.69
N PHE A 205 -7.80 -25.40 -17.46
CA PHE A 205 -8.48 -26.68 -17.23
C PHE A 205 -8.22 -27.72 -18.32
N LEU A 206 -7.23 -27.50 -19.20
CA LEU A 206 -6.98 -28.39 -20.32
C LEU A 206 -6.64 -29.81 -19.85
N GLY A 207 -7.43 -30.81 -20.26
CA GLY A 207 -7.30 -32.20 -19.81
C GLY A 207 -7.99 -32.52 -18.47
N GLN A 208 -8.70 -31.56 -17.87
CA GLN A 208 -9.46 -31.73 -16.61
C GLN A 208 -10.98 -31.66 -16.80
N ILE A 209 -11.45 -31.03 -17.88
CA ILE A 209 -12.86 -30.91 -18.22
C ILE A 209 -13.18 -31.42 -19.62
N ASP A 210 -14.45 -31.72 -19.85
CA ASP A 210 -15.01 -32.06 -21.17
C ASP A 210 -15.45 -30.78 -21.89
N TYR A 211 -14.60 -30.31 -22.81
CA TYR A 211 -14.84 -29.09 -23.58
C TYR A 211 -16.06 -29.18 -24.50
N SER A 212 -16.55 -30.38 -24.85
CA SER A 212 -17.78 -30.52 -25.64
C SER A 212 -19.03 -30.05 -24.89
N LYS A 213 -18.96 -29.96 -23.55
CA LYS A 213 -20.08 -29.58 -22.67
C LYS A 213 -20.14 -28.10 -22.32
N ILE A 214 -19.24 -27.27 -22.86
CA ILE A 214 -19.16 -25.85 -22.48
C ILE A 214 -19.48 -24.89 -23.63
N ALA A 215 -19.85 -25.41 -24.81
CA ALA A 215 -20.16 -24.63 -26.01
C ALA A 215 -21.24 -23.55 -25.79
N HIS A 216 -22.15 -23.75 -24.83
CA HIS A 216 -23.21 -22.81 -24.48
C HIS A 216 -22.70 -21.50 -23.86
N HIS A 217 -21.46 -21.46 -23.36
CA HIS A 217 -20.87 -20.22 -22.84
C HIS A 217 -20.40 -19.26 -23.93
N LYS A 218 -20.18 -19.80 -25.15
CA LYS A 218 -19.64 -19.09 -26.31
C LYS A 218 -20.55 -17.95 -26.74
N VAL A 219 -19.94 -16.83 -27.11
CA VAL A 219 -20.61 -15.65 -27.64
C VAL A 219 -19.84 -15.21 -28.86
N ASN A 220 -20.44 -15.33 -30.05
CA ASN A 220 -19.84 -14.87 -31.31
C ASN A 220 -18.53 -15.56 -31.65
N GLY A 221 -18.48 -16.86 -31.39
CA GLY A 221 -17.27 -17.66 -31.50
C GLY A 221 -16.34 -17.58 -30.28
N ALA A 222 -16.45 -16.58 -29.42
CA ALA A 222 -15.47 -16.34 -28.37
C ALA A 222 -15.93 -16.81 -26.98
N PHE A 223 -14.95 -17.21 -26.15
CA PHE A 223 -15.13 -17.48 -24.72
C PHE A 223 -14.59 -16.32 -23.89
N MET A 224 -15.52 -15.53 -23.32
CA MET A 224 -15.21 -14.24 -22.66
C MET A 224 -14.19 -13.40 -23.45
N TRP A 225 -14.25 -13.52 -24.79
CA TRP A 225 -13.44 -12.77 -25.74
C TRP A 225 -11.94 -12.82 -25.50
N SER A 226 -11.51 -13.92 -24.86
CA SER A 226 -10.12 -14.25 -24.69
C SER A 226 -9.67 -15.16 -25.84
N PRO A 227 -8.62 -14.76 -26.60
CA PRO A 227 -8.05 -15.62 -27.62
C PRO A 227 -7.48 -16.92 -27.06
N SER A 228 -6.74 -16.93 -25.94
CA SER A 228 -6.23 -18.20 -25.38
C SER A 228 -7.35 -19.13 -24.91
N SER A 229 -8.38 -18.60 -24.27
CA SER A 229 -9.51 -19.40 -23.76
C SER A 229 -10.25 -20.07 -24.92
N THR A 230 -10.46 -19.30 -26.01
CA THR A 230 -11.10 -19.81 -27.23
C THR A 230 -10.20 -20.81 -27.97
N ALA A 231 -8.89 -20.59 -28.00
CA ALA A 231 -7.93 -21.55 -28.54
C ALA A 231 -7.91 -22.85 -27.73
N ALA A 232 -7.92 -22.78 -26.40
CA ALA A 232 -7.97 -23.95 -25.53
C ALA A 232 -9.27 -24.74 -25.70
N TYR A 233 -10.40 -24.07 -25.93
CA TYR A 233 -11.65 -24.74 -26.30
C TYR A 233 -11.49 -25.56 -27.59
N LEU A 234 -10.93 -24.99 -28.66
CA LEU A 234 -10.68 -25.73 -29.89
C LEU A 234 -9.69 -26.89 -29.70
N ILE A 235 -8.63 -26.69 -28.91
CA ILE A 235 -7.64 -27.72 -28.58
C ILE A 235 -8.28 -28.89 -27.80
N GLY A 236 -9.24 -28.59 -26.92
CA GLY A 236 -9.93 -29.58 -26.10
C GLY A 236 -11.02 -30.37 -26.82
N LEU A 237 -11.43 -29.96 -28.02
CA LEU A 237 -12.45 -30.64 -28.82
C LEU A 237 -11.86 -31.80 -29.65
N SER A 238 -12.69 -32.80 -29.90
CA SER A 238 -12.38 -33.81 -30.93
C SER A 238 -12.54 -33.22 -32.34
N ASP A 239 -11.83 -33.79 -33.33
CA ASP A 239 -11.95 -33.38 -34.75
C ASP A 239 -13.41 -33.38 -35.25
N ALA A 240 -14.24 -34.31 -34.77
CA ALA A 240 -15.65 -34.44 -35.17
C ALA A 240 -16.57 -33.37 -34.54
N ALA A 241 -16.11 -32.72 -33.48
CA ALA A 241 -16.83 -31.69 -32.74
C ALA A 241 -16.27 -30.28 -33.00
N TRP A 242 -15.47 -30.12 -34.06
CA TRP A 242 -14.83 -28.85 -34.40
C TRP A 242 -15.84 -27.70 -34.51
N ASP A 243 -15.46 -26.53 -34.00
CA ASP A 243 -16.35 -25.37 -33.90
C ASP A 243 -15.86 -24.26 -34.83
N ASP A 244 -16.44 -24.20 -36.04
CA ASP A 244 -16.06 -23.21 -37.05
C ASP A 244 -16.33 -21.76 -36.63
N GLU A 245 -17.26 -21.53 -35.69
CA GLU A 245 -17.53 -20.18 -35.18
C GLU A 245 -16.38 -19.70 -34.29
N ALA A 246 -15.86 -20.59 -33.44
CA ALA A 246 -14.71 -20.30 -32.58
C ALA A 246 -13.42 -20.11 -33.37
N GLU A 247 -13.20 -20.93 -34.40
CA GLU A 247 -12.13 -20.69 -35.38
C GLU A 247 -12.29 -19.34 -36.08
N GLY A 248 -13.50 -19.04 -36.56
CA GLY A 248 -13.80 -17.79 -37.26
C GLY A 248 -13.51 -16.56 -36.40
N TYR A 249 -13.77 -16.63 -35.09
CA TYR A 249 -13.36 -15.61 -34.14
C TYR A 249 -11.84 -15.44 -34.10
N LEU A 250 -11.07 -16.51 -33.87
CA LEU A 250 -9.60 -16.42 -33.78
C LEU A 250 -8.95 -15.91 -35.07
N VAL A 251 -9.42 -16.37 -36.23
CA VAL A 251 -8.99 -15.87 -37.55
C VAL A 251 -9.27 -14.37 -37.68
N LYS A 252 -10.45 -13.93 -37.23
CA LYS A 252 -10.83 -12.51 -37.25
C LYS A 252 -9.91 -11.68 -36.36
N VAL A 253 -9.64 -12.12 -35.12
CA VAL A 253 -8.73 -11.43 -34.19
C VAL A 253 -7.35 -11.29 -34.83
N LEU A 254 -6.79 -12.40 -35.32
CA LEU A 254 -5.45 -12.43 -35.92
C LEU A 254 -5.37 -11.51 -37.14
N THR A 255 -6.37 -11.54 -38.03
CA THR A 255 -6.42 -10.64 -39.20
C THR A 255 -6.45 -9.18 -38.81
N ARG A 256 -7.17 -8.82 -37.73
CA ARG A 256 -7.29 -7.44 -37.24
C ARG A 256 -6.03 -6.91 -36.55
N THR A 257 -5.17 -7.82 -36.10
CA THR A 257 -3.98 -7.52 -35.27
C THR A 257 -2.68 -7.69 -36.06
N GLY A 258 -2.75 -7.63 -37.38
CA GLY A 258 -1.57 -7.69 -38.26
C GLY A 258 -1.12 -9.10 -38.65
N GLY A 259 -1.89 -10.13 -38.29
CA GLY A 259 -1.73 -11.49 -38.83
C GLY A 259 -0.78 -12.41 -38.06
N ARG A 260 -0.07 -11.92 -37.05
CA ARG A 260 1.03 -12.67 -36.41
C ARG A 260 0.87 -12.90 -34.91
N SER A 261 0.16 -12.04 -34.22
CA SER A 261 -0.01 -12.09 -32.76
C SER A 261 -1.38 -11.59 -32.38
N VAL A 262 -1.87 -11.97 -31.20
CA VAL A 262 -3.18 -11.55 -30.69
C VAL A 262 -3.06 -10.90 -29.32
N PRO A 263 -3.95 -9.97 -28.93
CA PRO A 263 -3.98 -9.40 -27.58
C PRO A 263 -4.56 -10.39 -26.57
N ASN A 264 -4.58 -10.04 -25.29
CA ASN A 264 -5.20 -10.86 -24.25
C ASN A 264 -6.75 -10.91 -24.33
N ALA A 265 -7.34 -9.89 -24.96
CA ALA A 265 -8.77 -9.72 -25.08
C ALA A 265 -9.09 -8.96 -26.38
N PHE A 266 -9.99 -9.49 -27.22
CA PHE A 266 -10.49 -8.78 -28.41
C PHE A 266 -11.98 -9.08 -28.71
N PRO A 267 -12.81 -8.08 -29.06
CA PRO A 267 -12.52 -6.64 -29.15
C PRO A 267 -12.47 -5.94 -27.79
N SER A 268 -11.54 -5.00 -27.61
CA SER A 268 -11.38 -4.23 -26.36
C SER A 268 -11.99 -2.82 -26.40
N ILE A 269 -12.59 -2.41 -27.52
CA ILE A 269 -12.97 -1.01 -27.74
C ILE A 269 -13.90 -0.44 -26.66
N ASN A 270 -14.81 -1.21 -26.07
CA ASN A 270 -15.72 -0.70 -25.03
C ASN A 270 -15.01 -0.31 -23.75
N PHE A 271 -14.04 -1.13 -23.33
CA PHE A 271 -13.17 -0.81 -22.21
C PHE A 271 -12.44 0.51 -22.49
N GLU A 272 -11.88 0.67 -23.69
CA GLU A 272 -11.16 1.89 -24.07
C GLU A 272 -12.08 3.12 -24.14
N LEU A 273 -13.29 2.99 -24.71
CA LEU A 273 -14.29 4.06 -24.73
C LEU A 273 -14.64 4.54 -23.32
N LEU A 274 -14.91 3.58 -22.43
CA LEU A 274 -15.29 3.84 -21.06
C LEU A 274 -14.14 4.51 -20.29
N TRP A 275 -12.94 3.94 -20.32
CA TRP A 275 -11.81 4.46 -19.56
C TRP A 275 -11.29 5.80 -20.09
N VAL A 276 -11.16 5.95 -21.41
CA VAL A 276 -10.72 7.22 -22.01
C VAL A 276 -11.71 8.33 -21.67
N LEU A 277 -13.00 8.11 -21.93
CA LEU A 277 -13.99 9.15 -21.71
C LEU A 277 -14.18 9.44 -20.21
N SER A 278 -14.08 8.42 -19.37
CA SER A 278 -14.07 8.60 -17.91
C SER A 278 -12.87 9.43 -17.46
N ALA A 279 -11.65 9.12 -17.90
CA ALA A 279 -10.45 9.88 -17.52
C ALA A 279 -10.55 11.36 -17.91
N LEU A 280 -10.99 11.65 -19.14
CA LEU A 280 -11.17 13.03 -19.62
C LEU A 280 -12.26 13.77 -18.83
N THR A 281 -13.43 13.17 -18.64
CA THR A 281 -14.51 13.85 -17.89
C THR A 281 -14.15 14.09 -16.43
N HIS A 282 -13.47 13.14 -15.79
CA HIS A 282 -12.96 13.26 -14.43
C HIS A 282 -11.89 14.34 -14.28
N ALA A 283 -11.12 14.62 -15.33
CA ALA A 283 -10.14 15.70 -15.36
C ALA A 283 -10.76 17.10 -15.52
N GLY A 284 -12.07 17.18 -15.79
CA GLY A 284 -12.81 18.44 -15.92
C GLY A 284 -13.05 18.92 -17.36
N PHE A 285 -12.91 18.05 -18.37
CA PHE A 285 -13.37 18.37 -19.71
C PHE A 285 -14.91 18.38 -19.77
N SER A 286 -15.50 19.43 -20.36
CA SER A 286 -16.94 19.46 -20.66
C SER A 286 -17.28 18.67 -21.92
N ALA A 287 -18.54 18.22 -22.06
CA ALA A 287 -19.02 17.58 -23.29
C ALA A 287 -18.80 18.46 -24.54
N GLU A 288 -18.93 19.78 -24.39
CA GLU A 288 -18.69 20.75 -25.46
C GLU A 288 -17.21 20.80 -25.90
N GLN A 289 -16.28 20.71 -24.94
CA GLN A 289 -14.84 20.65 -25.21
C GLN A 289 -14.47 19.34 -25.91
N LEU A 290 -15.07 18.23 -25.48
CA LEU A 290 -14.84 16.89 -26.06
C LEU A 290 -15.53 16.68 -27.42
N GLY A 291 -16.44 17.57 -27.80
CA GLY A 291 -17.16 17.54 -29.07
C GLY A 291 -18.31 16.53 -29.11
N SER A 292 -19.14 16.61 -30.16
CA SER A 292 -20.34 15.76 -30.30
C SER A 292 -20.03 14.26 -30.36
N SER A 293 -18.84 13.87 -30.81
CA SER A 293 -18.39 12.48 -30.79
C SER A 293 -18.38 11.88 -29.38
N ALA A 294 -18.05 12.68 -28.36
CA ALA A 294 -18.04 12.23 -26.98
C ALA A 294 -19.45 11.91 -26.46
N THR A 295 -20.44 12.75 -26.80
CA THR A 295 -21.85 12.50 -26.48
C THR A 295 -22.36 11.25 -27.17
N GLU A 296 -22.01 11.03 -28.45
CA GLU A 296 -22.41 9.80 -29.14
C GLU A 296 -21.74 8.56 -28.52
N VAL A 297 -20.46 8.64 -28.14
CA VAL A 297 -19.79 7.55 -27.40
C VAL A 297 -20.50 7.28 -26.07
N ALA A 298 -20.90 8.32 -25.32
CA ALA A 298 -21.67 8.14 -24.09
C ALA A 298 -23.03 7.46 -24.36
N HIS A 299 -23.71 7.79 -25.47
CA HIS A 299 -24.93 7.10 -25.88
C HIS A 299 -24.70 5.65 -26.35
N VAL A 300 -23.57 5.36 -27.01
CA VAL A 300 -23.19 3.97 -27.33
C VAL A 300 -23.04 3.16 -26.06
N LEU A 301 -22.32 3.70 -25.08
CA LEU A 301 -22.11 3.05 -23.79
C LEU A 301 -23.40 2.94 -22.97
N ASP A 302 -24.28 3.95 -23.01
CA ASP A 302 -25.60 3.92 -22.38
C ASP A 302 -26.51 2.87 -23.02
N ARG A 303 -26.54 2.76 -24.35
CA ARG A 303 -27.26 1.67 -25.02
C ARG A 303 -26.70 0.31 -24.65
N ALA A 304 -25.38 0.19 -24.52
CA ALA A 304 -24.75 -1.05 -24.04
C ALA A 304 -25.18 -1.36 -22.59
N PHE A 305 -25.25 -0.34 -21.73
CA PHE A 305 -25.75 -0.44 -20.36
C PHE A 305 -27.24 -0.83 -20.31
N GLU A 306 -28.10 -0.24 -21.14
CA GLU A 306 -29.55 -0.52 -21.16
C GLU A 306 -29.90 -1.87 -21.81
N ALA A 307 -29.20 -2.23 -22.88
CA ALA A 307 -29.29 -3.56 -23.47
C ALA A 307 -28.92 -4.65 -22.45
N GLY A 308 -28.24 -4.26 -21.36
CA GLY A 308 -28.04 -5.08 -20.20
C GLY A 308 -28.37 -4.43 -18.85
N SER A 309 -29.61 -4.57 -18.38
CA SER A 309 -29.78 -5.02 -16.97
C SER A 309 -28.85 -6.21 -16.64
N ASP A 310 -28.48 -6.92 -17.73
CA ASP A 310 -27.36 -7.79 -18.13
C ASP A 310 -25.87 -7.34 -18.29
N ALA A 311 -25.43 -6.07 -18.28
CA ALA A 311 -24.10 -5.72 -18.85
C ALA A 311 -23.41 -4.40 -18.40
N VAL A 312 -22.48 -4.44 -17.44
CA VAL A 312 -21.12 -3.79 -17.52
C VAL A 312 -20.17 -4.54 -16.58
N GLY A 313 -18.89 -4.68 -16.95
CA GLY A 313 -17.89 -5.41 -16.18
C GLY A 313 -16.78 -5.97 -17.07
N PHE A 314 -15.53 -6.09 -16.62
CA PHE A 314 -14.49 -6.79 -17.38
C PHE A 314 -14.92 -8.24 -17.75
N GLY A 315 -15.97 -8.76 -17.08
CA GLY A 315 -16.73 -9.97 -17.42
C GLY A 315 -18.11 -9.81 -18.08
N ARG A 316 -18.64 -8.59 -18.25
CA ARG A 316 -19.93 -8.25 -18.91
C ARG A 316 -19.78 -7.37 -20.17
N GLY A 317 -18.78 -6.50 -20.28
CA GLY A 317 -18.62 -5.42 -21.28
C GLY A 317 -17.98 -5.81 -22.60
N MET A 318 -17.61 -7.07 -22.75
CA MET A 318 -17.20 -7.61 -24.03
C MET A 318 -18.39 -8.24 -24.77
N LEU A 319 -19.52 -8.46 -24.08
CA LEU A 319 -20.85 -8.67 -24.69
C LEU A 319 -21.44 -7.33 -25.18
N ILE A 320 -20.90 -6.78 -26.26
CA ILE A 320 -21.79 -6.19 -27.28
C ILE A 320 -22.03 -7.31 -28.30
N LYS A 321 -23.24 -7.86 -28.31
CA LYS A 321 -23.84 -8.16 -29.61
C LYS A 321 -25.32 -7.85 -29.60
N LEU A 322 -25.72 -7.27 -30.72
CA LEU A 322 -26.93 -7.62 -31.46
C LEU A 322 -27.27 -9.12 -31.23
N GLY A 323 -28.10 -9.42 -30.23
CA GLY A 323 -28.51 -10.78 -29.85
C GLY A 323 -29.37 -10.77 -28.57
N PRO A 324 -30.26 -11.76 -28.35
CA PRO A 324 -31.24 -11.73 -27.26
C PRO A 324 -30.60 -11.98 -25.88
N ALA A 325 -31.27 -11.47 -24.84
CA ALA A 325 -30.84 -11.46 -23.44
C ALA A 325 -30.47 -12.85 -22.89
N VAL A 326 -29.36 -12.92 -22.15
CA VAL A 326 -28.92 -14.13 -21.42
C VAL A 326 -28.95 -13.84 -19.91
N PRO A 327 -29.76 -14.54 -19.11
CA PRO A 327 -29.78 -14.36 -17.65
C PRO A 327 -28.50 -14.92 -17.00
N ASN A 328 -28.02 -14.28 -15.93
CA ASN A 328 -27.03 -14.79 -14.95
C ASN A 328 -25.54 -14.76 -15.38
N ILE A 329 -25.00 -13.55 -15.63
CA ILE A 329 -23.55 -13.29 -15.73
C ILE A 329 -23.06 -12.52 -14.50
N MET A 330 -21.92 -12.94 -13.93
CA MET A 330 -21.21 -12.25 -12.85
C MET A 330 -20.78 -10.83 -13.27
N VAL A 331 -21.33 -9.79 -12.64
CA VAL A 331 -21.03 -8.37 -12.91
C VAL A 331 -19.66 -8.00 -12.35
N ASP A 332 -18.85 -7.26 -13.10
CA ASP A 332 -17.63 -6.62 -12.56
C ASP A 332 -17.99 -5.18 -12.13
N ALA A 333 -17.85 -4.96 -10.82
CA ALA A 333 -18.31 -3.77 -10.13
C ALA A 333 -17.51 -2.51 -10.52
N ASP A 334 -16.26 -2.70 -10.96
CA ASP A 334 -15.37 -1.60 -11.33
C ASP A 334 -15.84 -0.90 -12.61
N GLU A 335 -16.10 -1.67 -13.67
CA GLU A 335 -16.62 -1.06 -14.90
C GLU A 335 -18.02 -0.49 -14.72
N THR A 336 -18.89 -1.20 -13.99
CA THR A 336 -20.25 -0.71 -13.70
C THR A 336 -20.18 0.64 -13.00
N ALA A 337 -19.28 0.78 -12.03
CA ALA A 337 -19.07 2.04 -11.33
C ALA A 337 -18.52 3.14 -12.25
N LYS A 338 -17.49 2.84 -13.06
CA LYS A 338 -16.97 3.77 -14.07
C LYS A 338 -18.07 4.22 -15.03
N MET A 339 -18.93 3.29 -15.45
CA MET A 339 -20.00 3.54 -16.40
C MET A 339 -21.06 4.47 -15.82
N LEU A 340 -21.56 4.15 -14.63
CA LEU A 340 -22.53 4.97 -13.91
C LEU A 340 -21.99 6.39 -13.65
N SER A 341 -20.73 6.49 -13.23
CA SER A 341 -20.07 7.78 -13.03
C SER A 341 -20.01 8.59 -14.33
N LEU A 342 -19.63 7.96 -15.44
CA LEU A 342 -19.53 8.60 -16.75
C LEU A 342 -20.90 9.05 -17.30
N ILE A 343 -21.88 8.15 -17.38
CA ILE A 343 -23.20 8.41 -17.98
C ILE A 343 -23.94 9.51 -17.22
N ASN A 344 -23.90 9.49 -15.88
CA ASN A 344 -24.51 10.53 -15.06
C ASN A 344 -23.85 11.91 -15.26
N ARG A 345 -22.53 11.98 -15.48
CA ARG A 345 -21.84 13.23 -15.83
C ARG A 345 -22.26 13.80 -17.19
N PHE A 346 -22.70 12.95 -18.12
CA PHE A 346 -23.30 13.35 -19.39
C PHE A 346 -24.79 13.72 -19.26
N GLY A 347 -25.36 13.73 -18.04
CA GLY A 347 -26.74 14.11 -17.78
C GLY A 347 -27.77 13.02 -18.10
N ILE A 348 -27.32 11.80 -18.37
CA ILE A 348 -28.18 10.63 -18.56
C ILE A 348 -28.34 9.97 -17.18
N ALA A 349 -29.48 10.16 -16.53
CA ALA A 349 -29.66 9.70 -15.15
C ALA A 349 -29.76 8.16 -15.07
N LYS A 350 -28.82 7.52 -14.37
CA LYS A 350 -28.79 6.08 -14.08
C LYS A 350 -28.55 5.83 -12.59
N SER A 351 -29.36 4.94 -12.03
CA SER A 351 -29.32 4.55 -10.61
C SER A 351 -28.20 3.54 -10.32
N ALA A 352 -27.54 3.68 -9.17
CA ALA A 352 -26.57 2.72 -8.64
C ALA A 352 -27.19 1.59 -7.79
N ALA A 353 -28.53 1.48 -7.70
CA ALA A 353 -29.19 0.53 -6.83
C ALA A 353 -28.74 -0.93 -7.04
N ASN A 354 -28.60 -1.38 -8.28
CA ASN A 354 -28.15 -2.75 -8.58
C ASN A 354 -26.68 -2.97 -8.17
N LEU A 355 -25.81 -2.00 -8.46
CA LEU A 355 -24.39 -2.04 -8.05
C LEU A 355 -24.28 -2.17 -6.52
N VAL A 356 -25.10 -1.42 -5.78
CA VAL A 356 -25.16 -1.50 -4.31
C VAL A 356 -25.65 -2.86 -3.84
N GLN A 357 -26.75 -3.36 -4.41
CA GLN A 357 -27.30 -4.68 -4.07
C GLN A 357 -26.27 -5.80 -4.28
N ASP A 358 -25.57 -5.77 -5.41
CA ASP A 358 -24.53 -6.73 -5.78
C ASP A 358 -23.34 -6.67 -4.82
N TYR A 359 -22.91 -5.45 -4.43
CA TYR A 359 -21.84 -5.25 -3.47
C TYR A 359 -22.22 -5.70 -2.05
N GLU A 360 -23.45 -5.45 -1.60
CA GLU A 360 -23.92 -5.76 -0.25
C GLU A 360 -24.18 -7.24 -0.01
N THR A 361 -24.67 -7.97 -1.02
CA THR A 361 -24.93 -9.42 -0.96
C THR A 361 -23.65 -10.26 -0.89
N GLY A 362 -22.48 -9.64 -1.01
CA GLY A 362 -21.18 -10.31 -0.88
C GLY A 362 -20.77 -11.07 -2.13
N SER A 363 -21.69 -11.30 -3.06
CA SER A 363 -21.48 -11.91 -4.38
C SER A 363 -20.43 -11.16 -5.21
N HIS A 364 -20.16 -9.88 -4.89
CA HIS A 364 -19.28 -8.98 -5.64
C HIS A 364 -18.40 -8.06 -4.76
N ARG A 365 -17.96 -8.48 -3.57
CA ARG A 365 -16.94 -7.69 -2.84
C ARG A 365 -15.61 -7.75 -3.58
N ASP A 366 -15.38 -6.79 -4.46
CA ASP A 366 -14.09 -6.64 -5.13
C ASP A 366 -13.02 -6.32 -4.07
N THR A 367 -11.97 -7.13 -4.08
CA THR A 367 -10.81 -6.98 -3.21
C THR A 367 -9.79 -5.99 -3.79
N SER A 368 -10.04 -5.46 -4.99
CA SER A 368 -9.26 -4.40 -5.63
C SER A 368 -9.53 -3.06 -4.98
N PHE A 369 -8.47 -2.35 -4.61
CA PHE A 369 -8.57 -1.04 -3.98
C PHE A 369 -9.10 0.01 -4.95
N SER A 370 -8.61 -0.01 -6.21
CA SER A 370 -9.09 0.87 -7.29
C SER A 370 -10.59 0.72 -7.57
N ALA A 371 -11.11 -0.50 -7.56
CA ALA A 371 -12.53 -0.77 -7.77
C ALA A 371 -13.39 -0.16 -6.66
N ASN A 372 -12.98 -0.28 -5.40
CA ASN A 372 -13.70 0.35 -4.28
C ASN A 372 -13.70 1.88 -4.40
N CYS A 373 -12.61 2.50 -4.84
CA CYS A 373 -12.57 3.93 -5.16
C CYS A 373 -13.56 4.30 -6.28
N ASN A 374 -13.60 3.51 -7.36
CA ASN A 374 -14.51 3.76 -8.48
C ASN A 374 -15.98 3.59 -8.06
N ILE A 375 -16.32 2.59 -7.26
CA ILE A 375 -17.68 2.41 -6.69
C ILE A 375 -18.06 3.64 -5.87
N LEU A 376 -17.19 4.11 -4.98
CA LEU A 376 -17.47 5.32 -4.21
C LEU A 376 -17.64 6.54 -5.14
N LEU A 377 -16.79 6.73 -6.15
CA LEU A 377 -16.97 7.77 -7.16
C LEU A 377 -18.33 7.67 -7.88
N ALA A 378 -18.79 6.47 -8.20
CA ALA A 378 -20.10 6.27 -8.84
C ALA A 378 -21.26 6.71 -7.94
N LEU A 379 -21.18 6.44 -6.64
CA LEU A 379 -22.18 6.88 -5.65
C LEU A 379 -22.15 8.39 -5.44
N LEU A 380 -20.96 8.98 -5.33
CA LEU A 380 -20.79 10.44 -5.17
C LEU A 380 -21.35 11.22 -6.36
N HIS A 381 -21.34 10.63 -7.56
CA HIS A 381 -21.82 11.24 -8.80
C HIS A 381 -23.23 10.78 -9.21
N GLN A 382 -23.98 10.14 -8.31
CA GLN A 382 -25.41 9.89 -8.54
C GLN A 382 -26.19 11.21 -8.64
N PRO A 383 -27.26 11.27 -9.45
CA PRO A 383 -28.13 12.44 -9.51
C PRO A 383 -28.66 12.87 -8.14
N ASN A 384 -28.91 11.89 -7.24
CA ASN A 384 -29.25 12.11 -5.85
C ASN A 384 -28.36 11.27 -4.91
N ALA A 385 -27.12 11.70 -4.68
CA ALA A 385 -26.16 10.98 -3.83
C ALA A 385 -26.63 10.78 -2.37
N VAL A 386 -27.58 11.61 -1.90
CA VAL A 386 -28.16 11.52 -0.54
C VAL A 386 -28.87 10.18 -0.31
N GLU A 387 -29.37 9.53 -1.36
CA GLU A 387 -30.03 8.20 -1.24
C GLU A 387 -29.06 7.08 -0.85
N TYR A 388 -27.74 7.30 -1.00
CA TYR A 388 -26.70 6.29 -0.80
C TYR A 388 -25.76 6.62 0.36
N ILE A 389 -26.17 7.46 1.32
CA ILE A 389 -25.32 7.93 2.42
C ILE A 389 -24.72 6.76 3.22
N ASP A 390 -25.51 5.75 3.55
CA ASP A 390 -25.04 4.61 4.35
C ASP A 390 -23.99 3.79 3.59
N GLN A 391 -24.18 3.60 2.29
CA GLN A 391 -23.23 2.91 1.41
C GLN A 391 -21.95 3.73 1.23
N ILE A 392 -22.08 5.05 1.08
CA ILE A 392 -20.95 5.99 1.02
C ILE A 392 -20.13 5.90 2.32
N ALA A 393 -20.78 5.93 3.49
CA ALA A 393 -20.11 5.80 4.77
C ALA A 393 -19.36 4.46 4.92
N LYS A 394 -20.00 3.36 4.50
CA LYS A 394 -19.40 2.02 4.53
C LYS A 394 -18.18 1.90 3.61
N LEU A 395 -18.27 2.39 2.38
CA LEU A 395 -17.15 2.37 1.42
C LEU A 395 -16.02 3.30 1.86
N LEU A 396 -16.36 4.45 2.44
CA LEU A 396 -15.38 5.37 3.02
C LEU A 396 -14.57 4.67 4.12
N GLU A 397 -15.21 3.95 5.04
CA GLU A 397 -14.49 3.22 6.09
C GLU A 397 -13.63 2.08 5.52
N VAL A 398 -14.09 1.38 4.48
CA VAL A 398 -13.29 0.35 3.78
C VAL A 398 -12.04 0.97 3.16
N ILE A 399 -12.19 2.03 2.36
CA ILE A 399 -11.09 2.70 1.67
C ILE A 399 -10.10 3.30 2.68
N CYS A 400 -10.60 4.02 3.68
CA CYS A 400 -9.78 4.65 4.69
C CYS A 400 -9.03 3.60 5.55
N THR A 401 -9.66 2.48 5.88
CA THR A 401 -9.01 1.40 6.63
C THR A 401 -7.98 0.65 5.81
N PHE A 402 -8.25 0.40 4.52
CA PHE A 402 -7.26 -0.18 3.62
C PHE A 402 -6.04 0.73 3.51
N TRP A 403 -6.22 2.02 3.24
CA TRP A 403 -5.11 2.97 3.19
C TRP A 403 -4.35 3.06 4.52
N TRP A 404 -5.08 3.10 5.64
CA TRP A 404 -4.51 3.21 6.98
C TRP A 404 -3.45 2.13 7.25
N LYS A 405 -3.68 0.92 6.78
CA LYS A 405 -2.81 -0.25 7.00
C LYS A 405 -1.75 -0.45 5.91
N SER A 406 -1.89 0.20 4.77
CA SER A 406 -1.02 -0.04 3.62
C SER A 406 0.32 0.69 3.73
N ASN A 407 1.40 -0.03 3.46
CA ASN A 407 2.72 0.57 3.26
C ASN A 407 2.85 1.16 1.85
N TRP A 408 3.89 1.95 1.63
CA TRP A 408 4.30 2.38 0.30
C TRP A 408 5.29 1.38 -0.33
N PRO A 409 5.23 1.13 -1.65
CA PRO A 409 4.24 1.60 -2.62
C PRO A 409 2.88 0.89 -2.48
N MET A 410 1.80 1.59 -2.88
CA MET A 410 0.47 0.99 -2.94
C MET A 410 0.39 0.02 -4.13
N GLN A 411 -0.23 -1.13 -3.93
CA GLN A 411 -0.45 -2.11 -5.00
C GLN A 411 -1.94 -2.21 -5.34
N ASP A 412 -2.23 -2.60 -6.58
CA ASP A 412 -3.57 -2.78 -7.09
C ASP A 412 -3.64 -3.95 -8.08
N LYS A 413 -4.84 -4.50 -8.27
CA LYS A 413 -5.06 -5.68 -9.12
C LYS A 413 -5.27 -5.33 -10.59
N ARG A 414 -5.44 -4.05 -10.91
CA ARG A 414 -5.76 -3.57 -12.27
C ARG A 414 -4.58 -2.88 -12.94
N ASN A 415 -3.64 -2.33 -12.17
CA ASN A 415 -2.53 -1.54 -12.69
C ASN A 415 -1.23 -1.76 -11.89
N LEU A 416 -0.10 -1.94 -12.57
CA LEU A 416 1.23 -2.13 -11.95
C LEU A 416 1.78 -0.84 -11.34
N SER A 417 1.35 0.33 -11.84
CA SER A 417 1.81 1.60 -11.30
C SER A 417 1.21 1.86 -9.92
N PRO A 418 2.02 2.20 -8.90
CA PRO A 418 1.49 2.59 -7.60
C PRO A 418 0.76 3.94 -7.65
N TYR A 419 0.97 4.73 -8.69
CA TYR A 419 0.35 6.06 -8.82
C TYR A 419 -1.12 5.98 -9.25
N TYR A 420 -1.53 4.92 -9.95
CA TYR A 420 -2.92 4.73 -10.38
C TYR A 420 -3.91 4.62 -9.19
N PRO A 421 -3.75 3.68 -8.24
CA PRO A 421 -4.63 3.61 -7.07
C PRO A 421 -4.52 4.87 -6.18
N CYS A 422 -3.33 5.48 -6.08
CA CYS A 422 -3.15 6.71 -5.32
C CYS A 422 -3.89 7.92 -5.96
N MET A 423 -3.92 8.01 -7.28
CA MET A 423 -4.69 9.02 -8.01
C MET A 423 -6.18 8.84 -7.72
N LEU A 424 -6.69 7.61 -7.80
CA LEU A 424 -8.11 7.32 -7.58
C LEU A 424 -8.55 7.64 -6.15
N VAL A 425 -7.78 7.29 -5.11
CA VAL A 425 -8.17 7.60 -3.73
C VAL A 425 -8.16 9.11 -3.46
N VAL A 426 -7.16 9.84 -3.97
CA VAL A 426 -7.13 11.31 -3.83
C VAL A 426 -8.32 11.93 -4.54
N GLN A 427 -8.61 11.48 -5.76
CA GLN A 427 -9.75 11.95 -6.53
C GLN A 427 -11.07 11.73 -5.79
N THR A 428 -11.29 10.52 -5.31
CA THR A 428 -12.50 10.11 -4.61
C THR A 428 -12.71 10.91 -3.33
N LEU A 429 -11.67 11.05 -2.50
CA LEU A 429 -11.77 11.75 -1.22
C LEU A 429 -11.91 13.27 -1.42
N VAL A 430 -11.24 13.87 -2.40
CA VAL A 430 -11.40 15.29 -2.72
C VAL A 430 -12.82 15.58 -3.23
N ASP A 431 -13.41 14.72 -4.05
CA ASP A 431 -14.79 14.88 -4.52
C ASP A 431 -15.81 14.69 -3.39
N LEU A 432 -15.60 13.74 -2.47
CA LEU A 432 -16.40 13.61 -1.24
C LEU A 432 -16.39 14.92 -0.44
N ILE A 433 -15.20 15.48 -0.18
CA ILE A 433 -15.04 16.72 0.59
C ILE A 433 -15.78 17.87 -0.10
N LYS A 434 -15.65 18.04 -1.42
CA LYS A 434 -16.38 19.06 -2.17
C LYS A 434 -17.90 18.94 -2.03
N LEU A 435 -18.43 17.71 -2.05
CA LEU A 435 -19.86 17.48 -1.91
C LEU A 435 -20.36 17.78 -0.49
N VAL A 436 -19.59 17.44 0.54
CA VAL A 436 -19.89 17.82 1.92
C VAL A 436 -19.87 19.34 2.09
N GLU A 437 -18.81 20.02 1.66
CA GLU A 437 -18.67 21.48 1.83
C GLU A 437 -19.68 22.28 1.00
N SER A 438 -20.21 21.70 -0.07
CA SER A 438 -21.30 22.29 -0.87
C SER A 438 -22.71 21.94 -0.37
N ASN A 439 -22.84 21.29 0.80
CA ASN A 439 -24.08 20.82 1.40
C ASN A 439 -24.89 19.85 0.52
N LYS A 440 -24.23 19.15 -0.41
CA LYS A 440 -24.84 18.10 -1.23
C LYS A 440 -24.81 16.73 -0.55
N LEU A 441 -23.89 16.55 0.39
CA LEU A 441 -23.83 15.41 1.30
C LEU A 441 -23.75 15.91 2.75
N PRO A 442 -24.23 15.14 3.73
CA PRO A 442 -24.25 15.58 5.12
C PRO A 442 -22.84 15.60 5.73
N GLU A 443 -22.60 16.56 6.61
CA GLU A 443 -21.35 16.66 7.38
C GLU A 443 -21.12 15.45 8.31
N SER A 444 -22.17 14.70 8.64
CA SER A 444 -22.07 13.47 9.46
C SER A 444 -21.08 12.44 8.88
N LEU A 445 -20.93 12.37 7.55
CA LEU A 445 -19.96 11.49 6.87
C LEU A 445 -18.51 11.76 7.26
N VAL A 446 -18.21 12.99 7.67
CA VAL A 446 -16.89 13.42 8.12
C VAL A 446 -16.94 13.94 9.55
N SER A 447 -17.94 13.61 10.37
CA SER A 447 -18.06 14.16 11.72
C SER A 447 -17.10 13.50 12.73
N ASP A 448 -16.78 12.23 12.54
CA ASP A 448 -15.86 11.48 13.39
C ASP A 448 -14.40 11.92 13.15
N THR A 449 -13.69 12.27 14.22
CA THR A 449 -12.31 12.76 14.16
C THR A 449 -11.33 11.71 13.64
N MET A 450 -11.54 10.42 13.91
CA MET A 450 -10.69 9.36 13.35
C MET A 450 -10.88 9.27 11.84
N ILE A 451 -12.12 9.35 11.35
CA ILE A 451 -12.42 9.40 9.91
C ILE A 451 -11.78 10.64 9.26
N LYS A 452 -11.94 11.85 9.83
CA LYS A 452 -11.26 13.07 9.34
C LYS A 452 -9.74 12.86 9.25
N THR A 453 -9.15 12.24 10.27
CA THR A 453 -7.71 11.95 10.33
C THR A 453 -7.29 10.95 9.25
N LYS A 454 -8.02 9.84 9.09
CA LYS A 454 -7.76 8.83 8.05
C LYS A 454 -7.86 9.43 6.64
N ILE A 455 -8.88 10.24 6.35
CA ILE A 455 -9.04 10.94 5.07
C ILE A 455 -7.85 11.87 4.81
N SER A 456 -7.48 12.66 5.81
CA SER A 456 -6.37 13.63 5.72
C SER A 456 -5.04 12.93 5.44
N LEU A 457 -4.74 11.86 6.18
CA LEU A 457 -3.53 11.07 5.98
C LEU A 457 -3.54 10.29 4.67
N ALA A 458 -4.71 9.84 4.18
CA ALA A 458 -4.83 9.23 2.87
C ALA A 458 -4.41 10.17 1.75
N ILE A 459 -4.98 11.37 1.72
CA ILE A 459 -4.64 12.39 0.73
C ILE A 459 -3.18 12.86 0.92
N PHE A 460 -2.76 13.08 2.17
CA PHE A 460 -1.41 13.57 2.49
C PHE A 460 -0.32 12.58 2.09
N HIS A 461 -0.42 11.31 2.52
CA HIS A 461 0.57 10.29 2.18
C HIS A 461 0.62 10.06 0.66
N ALA A 462 -0.53 9.97 -0.03
CA ALA A 462 -0.56 9.77 -1.48
C ALA A 462 0.16 10.91 -2.21
N ALA A 463 -0.13 12.16 -1.85
CA ALA A 463 0.46 13.33 -2.50
C ALA A 463 1.96 13.48 -2.19
N ILE A 464 2.37 13.33 -0.94
CA ILE A 464 3.77 13.55 -0.54
C ILE A 464 4.68 12.43 -1.01
N ARG A 465 4.25 11.17 -0.96
CA ARG A 465 5.05 10.05 -1.46
C ARG A 465 5.23 10.13 -2.97
N THR A 466 4.18 10.55 -3.69
CA THR A 466 4.28 10.85 -5.13
C THR A 466 5.21 12.03 -5.39
N LEU A 467 5.06 13.14 -4.65
CA LEU A 467 5.93 14.32 -4.77
C LEU A 467 7.41 14.00 -4.57
N GLU A 468 7.76 13.21 -3.54
CA GLU A 468 9.16 12.83 -3.27
C GLU A 468 9.71 11.78 -4.24
N ALA A 469 8.85 11.10 -5.00
CA ALA A 469 9.25 10.14 -6.04
C ALA A 469 9.50 10.78 -7.41
N GLN A 470 9.23 12.08 -7.57
CA GLN A 470 9.49 12.79 -8.82
C GLN A 470 10.98 12.80 -9.12
N ASP A 471 11.36 12.44 -10.35
CA ASP A 471 12.76 12.49 -10.77
C ASP A 471 13.23 13.93 -11.05
N GLY A 472 14.54 14.08 -11.31
CA GLY A 472 15.14 15.38 -11.56
C GLY A 472 14.68 16.09 -12.84
N GLU A 473 14.04 15.38 -13.77
CA GLU A 473 13.47 15.95 -15.00
C GLU A 473 11.98 16.29 -14.85
N GLY A 474 11.36 15.92 -13.73
CA GLY A 474 9.96 16.15 -13.43
C GLY A 474 9.02 14.99 -13.76
N SER A 475 9.56 13.86 -14.19
CA SER A 475 8.78 12.67 -14.55
C SER A 475 8.62 11.71 -13.37
N TRP A 476 7.74 10.74 -13.55
CA TRP A 476 7.68 9.53 -12.74
C TRP A 476 7.99 8.33 -13.63
N ASN A 477 9.03 7.59 -13.25
CA ASN A 477 9.54 6.40 -13.97
C ASN A 477 9.85 6.63 -15.47
N GLN A 478 10.04 7.88 -15.90
CA GLN A 478 10.20 8.22 -17.33
C GLN A 478 9.04 7.70 -18.20
N SER A 479 7.87 7.52 -17.59
CA SER A 479 6.65 7.01 -18.20
C SER A 479 5.64 8.15 -18.38
N VAL A 480 5.01 8.22 -19.55
CA VAL A 480 3.99 9.24 -19.85
C VAL A 480 2.73 8.98 -19.04
N GLU A 481 2.31 7.73 -18.91
CA GLU A 481 1.08 7.38 -18.19
C GLU A 481 1.25 7.52 -16.67
N GLU A 482 2.38 7.08 -16.10
CA GLU A 482 2.67 7.24 -14.68
C GLU A 482 2.87 8.71 -14.30
N THR A 483 3.58 9.49 -15.12
CA THR A 483 3.71 10.94 -14.94
C THR A 483 2.33 11.61 -15.00
N ALA A 484 1.45 11.17 -15.89
CA ALA A 484 0.09 11.69 -15.95
C ALA A 484 -0.72 11.38 -14.68
N TYR A 485 -0.67 10.13 -14.17
CA TYR A 485 -1.32 9.78 -12.90
C TYR A 485 -0.83 10.68 -11.76
N ALA A 486 0.48 10.89 -11.65
CA ALA A 486 1.09 11.71 -10.63
C ALA A 486 0.68 13.20 -10.74
N VAL A 487 0.67 13.75 -11.95
CA VAL A 487 0.25 15.15 -12.20
C VAL A 487 -1.24 15.35 -11.85
N ILE A 488 -2.12 14.41 -12.22
CA ILE A 488 -3.54 14.46 -11.83
C ILE A 488 -3.67 14.45 -10.31
N LEU A 489 -3.04 13.47 -9.65
CA LEU A 489 -3.07 13.29 -8.20
C LEU A 489 -2.62 14.57 -7.47
N ILE A 490 -1.44 15.09 -7.80
CA ILE A 490 -0.87 16.26 -7.10
C ILE A 490 -1.70 17.51 -7.41
N SER A 491 -2.23 17.66 -8.62
CA SER A 491 -3.13 18.78 -8.97
C SER A 491 -4.41 18.78 -8.15
N MET A 492 -4.96 17.59 -7.85
CA MET A 492 -6.14 17.47 -6.98
C MET A 492 -5.79 17.73 -5.51
N ALA A 493 -4.68 17.16 -5.02
CA ALA A 493 -4.20 17.38 -3.66
C ALA A 493 -3.92 18.87 -3.37
N ALA A 494 -3.33 19.60 -4.33
CA ALA A 494 -3.02 21.02 -4.20
C ALA A 494 -4.23 21.95 -4.05
N GLN A 495 -5.45 21.45 -4.21
CA GLN A 495 -6.69 22.18 -3.93
C GLN A 495 -7.10 22.12 -2.45
N VAL A 496 -6.55 21.18 -1.68
CA VAL A 496 -6.88 20.95 -0.27
C VAL A 496 -6.10 21.88 0.64
N THR A 497 -6.79 22.60 1.53
CA THR A 497 -6.24 23.66 2.41
C THR A 497 -5.16 23.15 3.36
N MET A 498 -5.18 21.85 3.72
CA MET A 498 -4.14 21.27 4.56
C MET A 498 -2.74 21.37 3.95
N PHE A 499 -2.61 21.47 2.62
CA PHE A 499 -1.32 21.62 1.97
C PHE A 499 -0.82 23.06 1.91
N ASP A 500 -1.58 24.06 2.34
CA ASP A 500 -1.18 25.48 2.27
C ASP A 500 0.27 25.77 2.70
N PRO A 501 0.79 25.16 3.78
CA PRO A 501 2.18 25.38 4.19
C PRO A 501 3.25 24.93 3.18
N ILE A 502 2.92 23.98 2.32
CA ILE A 502 3.84 23.35 1.35
C ILE A 502 3.29 23.38 -0.08
N ARG A 503 2.19 24.10 -0.32
CA ARG A 503 1.44 24.08 -1.58
C ARG A 503 2.29 24.44 -2.78
N GLN A 504 3.21 25.38 -2.62
CA GLN A 504 4.12 25.79 -3.71
C GLN A 504 4.93 24.60 -4.23
N ARG A 505 5.37 23.69 -3.35
CA ARG A 505 6.09 22.48 -3.76
C ARG A 505 5.24 21.58 -4.65
N LEU A 506 3.96 21.43 -4.31
CA LEU A 506 3.01 20.64 -5.12
C LEU A 506 2.78 21.32 -6.47
N VAL A 507 2.61 22.64 -6.49
CA VAL A 507 2.45 23.43 -7.72
C VAL A 507 3.68 23.29 -8.62
N ASP A 508 4.89 23.44 -8.08
CA ASP A 508 6.14 23.35 -8.83
C ASP A 508 6.32 21.94 -9.43
N ALA A 509 5.98 20.90 -8.67
CA ALA A 509 6.01 19.52 -9.16
C ALA A 509 5.02 19.28 -10.31
N VAL A 510 3.78 19.80 -10.18
CA VAL A 510 2.78 19.75 -11.25
C VAL A 510 3.28 20.47 -12.50
N ARG A 511 3.87 21.66 -12.36
CA ARG A 511 4.39 22.44 -13.51
C ARG A 511 5.56 21.74 -14.19
N THR A 512 6.45 21.12 -13.43
CA THR A 512 7.58 20.38 -13.99
C THR A 512 7.11 19.11 -14.72
N GLY A 513 6.17 18.35 -14.13
CA GLY A 513 5.56 17.20 -14.78
C GLY A 513 4.73 17.57 -16.02
N GLU A 514 3.97 18.67 -15.97
CA GLU A 514 3.25 19.23 -17.11
C GLU A 514 4.20 19.55 -18.28
N ASN A 515 5.30 20.25 -18.00
CA ASN A 515 6.32 20.56 -19.00
C ASN A 515 6.93 19.29 -19.59
N TRP A 516 7.22 18.29 -18.75
CA TRP A 516 7.77 17.02 -19.20
C TRP A 516 6.78 16.27 -20.12
N LEU A 517 5.49 16.20 -19.75
CA LEU A 517 4.44 15.56 -20.56
C LEU A 517 4.27 16.23 -21.93
N GLN A 518 4.36 17.56 -22.00
CA GLN A 518 4.30 18.31 -23.25
C GLN A 518 5.51 18.03 -24.16
N GLN A 519 6.71 17.93 -23.59
CA GLN A 519 7.94 17.72 -24.34
C GLN A 519 8.15 16.27 -24.81
N ASN A 520 7.55 15.31 -24.09
CA ASN A 520 7.84 13.88 -24.26
C ASN A 520 6.66 13.09 -24.83
N GLN A 521 5.70 13.73 -25.49
CA GLN A 521 4.58 13.02 -26.15
C GLN A 521 5.07 11.95 -27.13
N SER A 522 6.17 12.20 -27.85
CA SER A 522 6.77 11.26 -28.80
C SER A 522 7.51 10.10 -28.14
N LYS A 523 7.80 10.18 -26.83
CA LYS A 523 8.40 9.06 -26.07
C LYS A 523 7.36 8.01 -25.67
N ALA A 524 6.06 8.33 -25.69
CA ALA A 524 5.03 7.34 -25.46
C ALA A 524 5.18 6.20 -26.47
N SER A 525 5.19 4.95 -25.99
CA SER A 525 5.17 3.78 -26.86
C SER A 525 3.99 3.89 -27.84
N PRO A 526 4.19 3.69 -29.16
CA PRO A 526 3.10 3.65 -30.14
C PRO A 526 2.02 2.63 -29.79
N GLU A 527 2.40 1.57 -29.06
CA GLU A 527 1.53 0.50 -28.59
C GLU A 527 0.91 0.81 -27.21
N GLY A 528 1.39 1.83 -26.50
CA GLY A 528 1.02 2.14 -25.11
C GLY A 528 2.00 1.57 -24.09
N GLU A 529 1.91 2.06 -22.86
CA GLU A 529 2.75 1.62 -21.75
C GLU A 529 2.13 0.41 -21.05
N HIS A 530 2.95 -0.61 -20.75
CA HIS A 530 2.50 -1.90 -20.22
C HIS A 530 2.28 -1.83 -18.71
N LEU A 531 1.18 -1.20 -18.31
CA LEU A 531 0.81 -0.98 -16.91
C LEU A 531 -0.46 -1.72 -16.49
N TRP A 532 -1.30 -2.13 -17.43
CA TRP A 532 -2.62 -2.71 -17.13
C TRP A 532 -2.52 -4.23 -16.96
N ILE A 533 -3.21 -4.77 -15.97
CA ILE A 533 -3.09 -6.17 -15.57
C ILE A 533 -4.25 -7.00 -16.13
N GLY A 534 -3.93 -8.01 -16.95
CA GLY A 534 -4.83 -9.07 -17.38
C GLY A 534 -4.36 -10.44 -16.86
N LYS A 535 -4.47 -11.49 -17.68
CA LYS A 535 -3.69 -12.74 -17.44
C LYS A 535 -2.18 -12.46 -17.53
N VAL A 536 -1.81 -11.57 -18.45
CA VAL A 536 -0.49 -10.94 -18.54
C VAL A 536 -0.68 -9.44 -18.72
N THR A 537 0.35 -8.67 -18.40
CA THR A 537 0.34 -7.21 -18.48
C THR A 537 0.18 -6.74 -19.93
N TYR A 538 -0.62 -5.70 -20.15
CA TYR A 538 -0.86 -5.08 -21.45
C TYR A 538 -0.82 -3.55 -21.38
N GLY A 539 -0.70 -2.91 -22.54
CA GLY A 539 -0.82 -1.46 -22.69
C GLY A 539 -1.95 -1.08 -23.65
N SER A 540 -2.34 0.20 -23.64
CA SER A 540 -3.20 0.81 -24.65
C SER A 540 -2.75 2.26 -24.88
N SER A 541 -2.36 2.57 -26.12
CA SER A 541 -1.94 3.93 -26.49
C SER A 541 -3.07 4.96 -26.36
N LEU A 542 -4.33 4.52 -26.46
CA LEU A 542 -5.50 5.38 -26.23
C LEU A 542 -5.59 5.78 -24.75
N LEU A 543 -5.32 4.86 -23.82
CA LEU A 543 -5.31 5.16 -22.39
C LEU A 543 -4.17 6.08 -22.02
N THR A 544 -2.94 5.77 -22.45
CA THR A 544 -1.78 6.65 -22.26
C THR A 544 -2.07 8.06 -22.79
N GLY A 545 -2.70 8.14 -23.97
CA GLY A 545 -3.11 9.40 -24.57
C GLY A 545 -4.15 10.17 -23.76
N ALA A 546 -5.18 9.48 -23.27
CA ALA A 546 -6.24 10.06 -22.46
C ALA A 546 -5.74 10.58 -21.12
N PHE A 547 -4.92 9.79 -20.41
CA PHE A 547 -4.35 10.21 -19.13
C PHE A 547 -3.40 11.38 -19.29
N ARG A 548 -2.57 11.42 -20.34
CA ARG A 548 -1.76 12.62 -20.65
C ARG A 548 -2.63 13.87 -20.77
N LEU A 549 -3.70 13.82 -21.57
CA LEU A 549 -4.59 14.96 -21.76
C LEU A 549 -5.35 15.33 -20.49
N ALA A 550 -5.76 14.34 -19.69
CA ALA A 550 -6.35 14.54 -18.37
C ALA A 550 -5.38 15.27 -17.41
N ALA A 551 -4.11 14.87 -17.36
CA ALA A 551 -3.08 15.53 -16.58
C ALA A 551 -2.89 17.00 -16.99
N LEU A 552 -2.74 17.27 -18.29
CA LEU A 552 -2.62 18.64 -18.80
C LEU A 552 -3.85 19.49 -18.45
N LYS A 553 -5.05 18.91 -18.52
CA LYS A 553 -6.28 19.60 -18.10
C LYS A 553 -6.27 19.92 -16.62
N CYS A 554 -5.99 18.93 -15.75
CA CYS A 554 -5.90 19.15 -14.31
C CYS A 554 -4.86 20.21 -13.95
N ALA A 555 -3.68 20.19 -14.58
CA ALA A 555 -2.64 21.18 -14.38
C ALA A 555 -3.09 22.60 -14.80
N SER A 556 -3.84 22.71 -15.91
CA SER A 556 -4.39 23.99 -16.38
C SER A 556 -5.48 24.57 -15.45
N LEU A 557 -6.21 23.69 -14.75
CA LEU A 557 -7.27 24.06 -13.81
C LEU A 557 -6.75 24.33 -12.39
N LEU A 558 -5.44 24.23 -12.17
CA LEU A 558 -4.83 24.44 -10.87
C LEU A 558 -5.08 25.87 -10.37
N ALA A 559 -5.94 26.01 -9.37
CA ALA A 559 -6.33 27.29 -8.82
C ALA A 559 -5.14 28.05 -8.20
N ALA A 560 -5.26 29.37 -8.06
CA ALA A 560 -4.23 30.19 -7.42
C ALA A 560 -4.10 29.92 -5.90
N LYS A 561 -5.18 29.42 -5.28
CA LYS A 561 -5.27 29.13 -3.83
C LYS A 561 -5.99 27.80 -3.64
N SER A 562 -5.75 27.16 -2.51
CA SER A 562 -6.60 26.06 -2.02
C SER A 562 -7.97 26.61 -1.62
N THR A 563 -9.00 25.78 -1.75
CA THR A 563 -10.38 26.19 -1.43
C THR A 563 -11.20 25.06 -0.79
N ILE A 564 -10.63 23.87 -0.64
CA ILE A 564 -11.34 22.64 -0.24
C ILE A 564 -10.74 22.08 1.03
N GLY A 565 -11.55 21.46 1.90
CA GLY A 565 -11.05 20.70 3.06
C GLY A 565 -11.06 21.45 4.39
N ASN A 566 -11.79 22.56 4.46
CA ASN A 566 -12.13 23.23 5.71
C ASN A 566 -12.91 22.29 6.66
N CYS A 567 -13.79 21.43 6.13
CA CYS A 567 -14.56 20.48 6.94
C CYS A 567 -13.70 19.42 7.67
N LEU A 568 -12.41 19.29 7.31
CA LEU A 568 -11.47 18.39 7.96
C LEU A 568 -10.84 19.00 9.24
N ASP A 569 -10.99 20.30 9.47
CA ASP A 569 -10.45 21.06 10.62
C ASP A 569 -8.92 20.95 10.81
N ASN A 570 -8.17 20.61 9.76
CA ASN A 570 -6.72 20.40 9.86
C ASN A 570 -5.94 21.70 10.14
N ALA A 571 -6.49 22.84 9.72
CA ALA A 571 -5.83 24.15 9.82
C ALA A 571 -5.54 24.55 11.27
N ASP A 572 -6.32 24.06 12.24
CA ASP A 572 -6.18 24.41 13.66
C ASP A 572 -4.90 23.83 14.29
N SER A 573 -4.40 22.71 13.76
CA SER A 573 -3.24 21.98 14.31
C SER A 573 -1.90 22.53 13.82
N TRP A 574 -1.90 23.25 12.70
CA TRP A 574 -0.69 23.75 12.07
C TRP A 574 0.02 24.89 12.83
N PRO A 575 -0.66 25.97 13.31
CA PRO A 575 0.01 27.09 13.97
C PRO A 575 0.85 26.68 15.17
N GLU A 576 0.37 25.73 15.96
CA GLU A 576 1.09 25.19 17.10
C GLU A 576 2.31 24.37 16.66
N SER A 577 2.13 23.44 15.73
CA SER A 577 3.19 22.56 15.22
C SER A 577 4.31 23.35 14.54
N LYS A 578 3.95 24.37 13.75
CA LYS A 578 4.89 25.29 13.09
C LYS A 578 5.82 25.98 14.10
N GLY A 579 5.33 26.27 15.31
CA GLY A 579 6.12 26.89 16.37
C GLY A 579 7.37 26.09 16.77
N TYR A 580 7.38 24.79 16.52
CA TYR A 580 8.49 23.89 16.86
C TYR A 580 9.56 23.77 15.77
N ILE A 581 9.31 24.22 14.54
CA ILE A 581 10.29 24.12 13.43
C ILE A 581 11.63 24.78 13.77
N LYS A 582 11.60 25.93 14.46
CA LYS A 582 12.81 26.61 14.93
C LYS A 582 13.56 25.82 16.00
N VAL A 583 12.87 25.00 16.78
CA VAL A 583 13.50 24.10 17.75
C VAL A 583 14.18 22.97 16.99
N TYR A 584 13.46 22.31 16.09
CA TYR A 584 13.98 21.17 15.31
C TYR A 584 15.19 21.56 14.46
N SER A 585 15.13 22.67 13.73
CA SER A 585 16.26 23.18 12.91
C SER A 585 17.52 23.53 13.72
N ARG A 586 17.44 23.63 15.05
CA ARG A 586 18.61 23.83 15.92
C ARG A 586 19.19 22.54 16.47
N THR A 587 18.49 21.42 16.31
CA THR A 587 19.00 20.11 16.71
C THR A 587 20.08 19.65 15.73
N PRO A 588 21.18 19.05 16.19
CA PRO A 588 22.20 18.45 15.33
C PRO A 588 21.65 17.52 14.23
N LEU A 589 20.58 16.77 14.50
CA LEU A 589 19.96 15.87 13.52
C LEU A 589 19.28 16.60 12.36
N PHE A 590 18.61 17.73 12.62
CA PHE A 590 17.79 18.40 11.60
C PHE A 590 18.38 19.72 11.11
N CYS A 591 19.50 20.20 11.64
CA CYS A 591 20.06 21.51 11.28
C CYS A 591 20.52 21.63 9.82
N LYS A 592 20.75 20.49 9.14
CA LYS A 592 21.12 20.44 7.72
C LYS A 592 19.95 20.11 6.80
N ILE A 593 18.76 19.85 7.35
CA ILE A 593 17.60 19.49 6.55
C ILE A 593 17.00 20.75 5.92
N PRO A 594 16.75 20.76 4.61
CA PRO A 594 16.09 21.87 3.95
C PRO A 594 14.74 22.17 4.61
N GLU A 595 14.49 23.45 4.88
CA GLU A 595 13.26 23.92 5.52
C GLU A 595 11.98 23.36 4.86
N PRO A 596 11.83 23.30 3.53
CA PRO A 596 10.62 22.75 2.91
C PRO A 596 10.37 21.26 3.20
N LYS A 597 11.43 20.46 3.41
CA LYS A 597 11.30 19.05 3.81
C LYS A 597 10.88 18.94 5.28
N LEU A 598 11.49 19.74 6.15
CA LEU A 598 11.13 19.80 7.56
C LEU A 598 9.67 20.24 7.76
N PHE A 599 9.18 21.20 6.96
CA PHE A 599 7.78 21.63 6.97
C PHE A 599 6.83 20.47 6.67
N THR A 600 7.15 19.63 5.69
CA THR A 600 6.34 18.46 5.34
C THR A 600 6.25 17.46 6.51
N ALA A 601 7.36 17.12 7.15
CA ALA A 601 7.36 16.20 8.29
C ALA A 601 6.58 16.76 9.51
N VAL A 602 6.67 18.07 9.77
CA VAL A 602 5.89 18.75 10.82
C VAL A 602 4.41 18.79 10.46
N LEU A 603 4.07 19.04 9.19
CA LEU A 603 2.68 19.03 8.73
C LEU A 603 2.06 17.64 8.88
N GLU A 604 2.75 16.57 8.47
CA GLU A 604 2.33 15.18 8.67
C GLU A 604 2.06 14.89 10.15
N SER A 605 2.98 15.29 11.03
CA SER A 605 2.85 15.12 12.48
C SER A 605 1.62 15.81 13.05
N SER A 606 1.26 16.97 12.49
CA SER A 606 0.14 17.79 12.96
C SER A 606 -1.22 17.15 12.69
N LEU A 607 -1.32 16.28 11.68
CA LEU A 607 -2.57 15.61 11.30
C LEU A 607 -3.05 14.62 12.36
N PHE A 608 -2.17 14.14 13.24
CA PHE A 608 -2.53 13.23 14.32
C PHE A 608 -3.03 13.96 15.59
N LEU A 609 -2.82 15.28 15.72
CA LEU A 609 -3.00 15.97 17.00
C LEU A 609 -4.44 15.95 17.51
N LYS A 610 -5.43 16.09 16.64
CA LYS A 610 -6.83 16.12 17.04
C LYS A 610 -7.27 14.78 17.64
N VAL A 611 -7.00 13.68 16.92
CA VAL A 611 -7.34 12.32 17.40
C VAL A 611 -6.56 11.94 18.66
N LEU A 612 -5.29 12.34 18.79
CA LEU A 612 -4.51 12.11 20.02
C LEU A 612 -5.12 12.82 21.23
N ARG A 613 -5.61 14.06 21.04
CA ARG A 613 -6.20 14.86 22.13
C ARG A 613 -7.56 14.34 22.57
N GLU A 614 -8.36 13.80 21.67
CA GLU A 614 -9.64 13.16 22.03
C GLU A 614 -9.42 11.85 22.79
N ARG A 615 -8.39 11.09 22.41
CA ARG A 615 -8.03 9.80 23.01
C ARG A 615 -7.06 9.89 24.18
N LYS A 616 -6.76 11.11 24.66
CA LYS A 616 -5.75 11.32 25.73
C LYS A 616 -6.11 10.70 27.07
N TYR A 617 -7.38 10.33 27.27
CA TYR A 617 -7.88 9.71 28.49
C TYR A 617 -8.27 8.23 28.32
N ASP A 618 -7.89 7.60 27.19
CA ASP A 618 -8.20 6.18 26.92
C ASP A 618 -7.68 5.27 28.05
N ILE A 619 -6.55 5.62 28.68
CA ILE A 619 -5.87 4.80 29.70
C ILE A 619 -5.69 5.55 31.02
N PHE A 620 -5.16 6.78 30.98
CA PHE A 620 -4.81 7.57 32.17
C PHE A 620 -5.73 8.77 32.36
N SER A 621 -6.26 8.95 33.58
CA SER A 621 -6.92 10.21 33.97
C SER A 621 -5.87 11.29 34.24
N ARG A 622 -5.89 12.41 33.53
CA ARG A 622 -4.92 13.52 33.72
C ARG A 622 -5.47 14.64 34.60
N GLU A 623 -6.09 14.30 35.74
CA GLU A 623 -6.49 15.29 36.74
C GLU A 623 -5.24 15.88 37.43
N GLY A 624 -5.11 17.21 37.49
CA GLY A 624 -4.01 17.89 38.18
C GLY A 624 -2.69 18.04 37.40
N VAL A 625 -2.64 17.64 36.13
CA VAL A 625 -1.46 17.75 35.26
C VAL A 625 -1.56 18.98 34.34
N SER A 626 -0.44 19.68 34.11
CA SER A 626 -0.40 20.87 33.24
C SER A 626 -0.43 20.57 31.71
N LYS A 627 -0.25 21.60 30.88
CA LYS A 627 -0.57 21.61 29.43
C LYS A 627 0.13 20.54 28.57
N ASP A 628 -0.60 20.12 27.53
CA ASP A 628 -0.36 19.07 26.52
C ASP A 628 0.86 19.27 25.57
N LYS A 629 1.99 19.82 26.02
CA LYS A 629 3.11 20.21 25.12
C LYS A 629 3.73 19.05 24.34
N TYR A 630 3.83 17.86 24.94
CA TYR A 630 4.44 16.70 24.28
C TYR A 630 3.56 16.09 23.18
N PHE A 631 2.25 16.38 23.14
CA PHE A 631 1.37 15.90 22.06
C PHE A 631 1.82 16.41 20.70
N THR A 632 2.40 17.61 20.64
CA THR A 632 2.94 18.20 19.40
C THR A 632 4.35 17.69 19.09
N LEU A 633 5.07 17.22 20.11
CA LEU A 633 6.45 16.75 19.98
C LEU A 633 6.54 15.28 19.54
N VAL A 634 5.79 14.39 20.21
CA VAL A 634 5.88 12.94 20.02
C VAL A 634 5.65 12.54 18.56
N PRO A 635 4.58 12.98 17.87
CA PRO A 635 4.34 12.56 16.49
C PRO A 635 5.45 13.01 15.54
N PHE A 636 6.03 14.20 15.76
CA PHE A 636 7.14 14.70 14.95
C PHE A 636 8.40 13.85 15.12
N THR A 637 8.68 13.31 16.32
CA THR A 637 9.86 12.45 16.49
C THR A 637 9.80 11.23 15.57
N TRP A 638 8.60 10.67 15.34
CA TRP A 638 8.38 9.58 14.40
C TRP A 638 8.42 10.05 12.94
N THR A 639 7.60 11.03 12.54
CA THR A 639 7.54 11.48 11.14
C THR A 639 8.87 12.08 10.66
N GLY A 640 9.51 12.89 11.50
CA GLY A 640 10.81 13.50 11.23
C GLY A 640 11.93 12.47 11.08
N SER A 641 11.98 11.46 11.96
CA SER A 641 13.02 10.41 11.90
C SER A 641 12.78 9.43 10.75
N CYS A 642 11.52 9.13 10.40
CA CYS A 642 11.19 8.40 9.19
C CYS A 642 11.66 9.15 7.93
N MET A 643 11.38 10.46 7.85
CA MET A 643 11.85 11.31 6.75
C MET A 643 13.39 11.30 6.65
N LEU A 644 14.11 11.40 7.77
CA LEU A 644 15.59 11.35 7.78
C LEU A 644 16.14 10.03 7.20
N ASN A 645 15.43 8.93 7.42
CA ASN A 645 15.86 7.58 7.03
C ASN A 645 15.24 7.10 5.70
N GLY A 646 14.44 7.93 5.04
CA GLY A 646 13.73 7.57 3.81
C GLY A 646 12.73 6.42 4.03
N LEU A 647 12.05 6.40 5.18
CA LEU A 647 11.02 5.43 5.54
C LEU A 647 9.62 6.01 5.29
N GLN A 648 8.71 5.18 4.78
CA GLN A 648 7.33 5.56 4.46
C GLN A 648 6.33 4.49 4.92
N PRO A 649 6.24 4.23 6.25
CA PRO A 649 5.35 3.20 6.81
C PRO A 649 3.87 3.55 6.64
N SER A 650 2.99 2.61 6.95
CA SER A 650 1.54 2.84 7.01
C SER A 650 1.15 3.90 8.04
N ALA A 651 -0.05 4.48 7.89
CA ALA A 651 -0.58 5.45 8.86
C ALA A 651 -0.85 4.78 10.23
N GLU A 652 -1.23 3.50 10.22
CA GLU A 652 -1.38 2.68 11.42
C GLU A 652 -0.08 2.59 12.21
N TRP A 653 1.04 2.38 11.54
CA TRP A 653 2.33 2.32 12.21
C TRP A 653 2.66 3.64 12.90
N TYR A 654 2.50 4.78 12.21
CA TYR A 654 2.73 6.09 12.83
C TYR A 654 1.82 6.31 14.04
N TRP A 655 0.55 5.94 13.93
CA TRP A 655 -0.41 6.04 15.01
C TRP A 655 -0.02 5.20 16.22
N GLU A 656 0.29 3.91 16.03
CA GLU A 656 0.63 3.02 17.14
C GLU A 656 1.91 3.46 17.85
N MET A 657 2.95 3.80 17.08
CA MET A 657 4.21 4.27 17.66
C MET A 657 4.06 5.62 18.37
N THR A 658 3.25 6.53 17.82
CA THR A 658 2.93 7.81 18.45
C THR A 658 2.13 7.62 19.74
N LYS A 659 1.13 6.73 19.73
CA LYS A 659 0.29 6.45 20.90
C LYS A 659 1.11 5.82 22.02
N VAL A 660 1.95 4.83 21.73
CA VAL A 660 2.88 4.25 22.72
C VAL A 660 3.87 5.29 23.25
N GLY A 661 4.36 6.18 22.38
CA GLY A 661 5.17 7.34 22.79
C GLY A 661 4.46 8.23 23.80
N VAL A 662 3.23 8.64 23.51
CA VAL A 662 2.37 9.46 24.40
C VAL A 662 2.12 8.75 25.74
N LEU A 663 1.84 7.44 25.72
CA LEU A 663 1.60 6.66 26.93
C LEU A 663 2.82 6.59 27.85
N GLY A 664 4.04 6.68 27.32
CA GLY A 664 5.25 6.79 28.14
C GLY A 664 5.22 8.05 29.02
N PHE A 665 4.95 9.21 28.43
CA PHE A 665 4.79 10.48 29.17
C PHE A 665 3.66 10.42 30.19
N GLN A 666 2.52 9.84 29.81
CA GLN A 666 1.37 9.72 30.73
C GLN A 666 1.63 8.75 31.88
N THR A 667 2.49 7.74 31.65
CA THR A 667 2.92 6.85 32.71
C THR A 667 3.77 7.63 33.72
N ASP A 668 4.75 8.43 33.28
CA ASP A 668 5.53 9.29 34.17
C ASP A 668 4.62 10.22 35.01
N GLU A 669 3.64 10.87 34.36
CA GLU A 669 2.65 11.72 35.03
C GLU A 669 1.85 10.96 36.12
N PHE A 670 1.48 9.70 35.86
CA PHE A 670 0.78 8.86 36.82
C PHE A 670 1.65 8.54 38.05
N PHE A 671 2.92 8.20 37.86
CA PHE A 671 3.85 7.92 38.97
C PHE A 671 4.20 9.15 39.79
N GLU A 672 4.32 10.32 39.15
CA GLU A 672 4.67 11.57 39.82
C GLU A 672 3.48 12.23 40.52
N GLY A 673 2.26 12.09 39.97
CA GLY A 673 1.07 12.81 40.41
C GLY A 673 0.02 12.01 41.16
N ILE A 674 -0.12 10.72 40.86
CA ILE A 674 -1.26 9.90 41.33
C ILE A 674 -0.81 8.83 42.33
N LEU A 675 0.33 8.17 42.07
CA LEU A 675 0.82 7.09 42.92
C LEU A 675 1.29 7.64 44.29
N ARG A 676 0.77 7.07 45.38
CA ARG A 676 1.16 7.50 46.73
C ARG A 676 2.34 6.69 47.27
N PRO A 677 3.19 7.28 48.14
CA PRO A 677 4.30 6.58 48.78
C PRO A 677 3.91 5.26 49.46
N GLU A 678 2.74 5.21 50.10
CA GLU A 678 2.21 4.02 50.78
C GLU A 678 1.77 2.90 49.82
N ASP A 679 1.53 3.21 48.54
CA ASP A 679 1.06 2.25 47.54
C ASP A 679 2.21 1.46 46.88
N LEU A 680 3.48 1.83 47.10
CA LEU A 680 4.62 1.26 46.37
C LEU A 680 4.74 -0.26 46.53
N ASP A 681 4.56 -0.81 47.74
CA ASP A 681 4.66 -2.26 47.98
C ASP A 681 3.46 -3.04 47.43
N LEU A 682 2.28 -2.42 47.44
CA LEU A 682 1.11 -2.98 46.78
C LEU A 682 1.35 -3.03 45.27
N PHE A 683 1.82 -1.93 44.69
CA PHE A 683 2.04 -1.84 43.27
C PHE A 683 3.17 -2.77 42.79
N ARG A 684 4.24 -2.97 43.56
CA ARG A 684 5.26 -4.01 43.26
C ARG A 684 4.65 -5.40 43.10
N ARG A 685 3.73 -5.78 44.00
CA ARG A 685 3.02 -7.06 43.90
C ARG A 685 2.09 -7.08 42.69
N TYR A 686 1.40 -5.97 42.44
CA TYR A 686 0.49 -5.87 41.31
C TYR A 686 1.21 -5.97 39.95
N VAL A 687 2.38 -5.35 39.78
CA VAL A 687 3.20 -5.49 38.56
C VAL A 687 3.61 -6.94 38.30
N ARG A 688 3.92 -7.73 39.35
CA ARG A 688 4.22 -9.16 39.21
C ARG A 688 3.01 -9.95 38.70
N TYR A 689 1.82 -9.58 39.16
CA TYR A 689 0.55 -10.16 38.71
C TYR A 689 0.21 -9.75 37.26
N LEU A 690 0.38 -8.48 36.91
CA LEU A 690 0.02 -7.94 35.59
C LEU A 690 0.94 -8.44 34.47
N VAL A 691 2.24 -8.62 34.75
CA VAL A 691 3.24 -9.04 33.75
C VAL A 691 4.03 -10.24 34.28
N PRO A 692 3.48 -11.47 34.21
CA PRO A 692 4.14 -12.68 34.68
C PRO A 692 5.23 -13.12 33.69
N ILE A 693 6.42 -13.43 34.20
CA ILE A 693 7.57 -13.92 33.41
C ILE A 693 8.05 -15.29 33.92
N GLU A 694 8.06 -15.50 35.24
CA GLU A 694 8.51 -16.76 35.88
C GLU A 694 7.74 -17.11 37.17
N PHE A 695 6.94 -16.20 37.72
CA PHE A 695 6.34 -16.34 39.04
C PHE A 695 4.82 -16.48 38.91
N ASP A 696 4.28 -17.62 39.36
CA ASP A 696 2.84 -17.79 39.55
C ASP A 696 2.45 -17.21 40.92
N ASP A 697 1.79 -16.06 40.90
CA ASP A 697 1.19 -15.44 42.09
C ASP A 697 -0.32 -15.73 42.09
N SER A 698 -0.73 -16.97 41.78
CA SER A 698 -2.12 -17.45 41.71
C SER A 698 -2.95 -17.25 43.00
N HIS A 699 -2.32 -16.76 44.08
CA HIS A 699 -2.97 -16.38 45.33
C HIS A 699 -3.15 -14.86 45.51
N PHE A 700 -2.64 -14.02 44.60
CA PHE A 700 -2.89 -12.58 44.63
C PHE A 700 -4.24 -12.28 43.98
N GLU A 701 -5.23 -11.93 44.80
CA GLU A 701 -6.58 -11.55 44.36
C GLU A 701 -6.72 -10.02 44.39
N PRO A 702 -6.34 -9.29 43.31
CA PRO A 702 -6.27 -7.82 43.30
C PRO A 702 -7.59 -7.15 43.72
N ASP A 703 -8.74 -7.70 43.31
CA ASP A 703 -10.07 -7.16 43.61
C ASP A 703 -10.42 -7.14 45.11
N LYS A 704 -9.71 -7.92 45.94
CA LYS A 704 -9.92 -7.95 47.39
C LYS A 704 -8.95 -7.04 48.15
N VAL A 705 -8.02 -6.37 47.47
CA VAL A 705 -6.99 -5.54 48.12
C VAL A 705 -7.43 -4.07 48.19
N PRO A 706 -7.56 -3.48 49.40
CA PRO A 706 -7.90 -2.07 49.53
C PRO A 706 -6.91 -1.16 48.81
N GLY A 707 -7.42 -0.21 48.02
CA GLY A 707 -6.60 0.77 47.29
C GLY A 707 -6.19 0.37 45.87
N ILE A 708 -6.51 -0.87 45.43
CA ILE A 708 -6.20 -1.34 44.07
C ILE A 708 -6.82 -0.48 42.96
N ASP A 709 -7.96 0.17 43.25
CA ASP A 709 -8.66 1.03 42.29
C ASP A 709 -7.78 2.14 41.72
N ARG A 710 -6.87 2.71 42.54
CA ARG A 710 -5.92 3.74 42.11
C ARG A 710 -4.90 3.20 41.09
N LEU A 711 -4.66 1.89 41.08
CA LEU A 711 -3.71 1.22 40.21
C LEU A 711 -4.37 0.61 38.95
N LYS A 712 -5.70 0.67 38.81
CA LYS A 712 -6.42 0.18 37.62
C LYS A 712 -5.91 0.76 36.29
N PRO A 713 -5.52 2.04 36.18
CA PRO A 713 -4.91 2.56 34.94
C PRO A 713 -3.66 1.78 34.50
N MET A 714 -2.86 1.28 35.45
CA MET A 714 -1.70 0.44 35.12
C MET A 714 -2.10 -0.91 34.54
N ALA A 715 -3.21 -1.50 35.00
CA ALA A 715 -3.72 -2.74 34.41
C ALA A 715 -4.19 -2.53 32.97
N ILE A 716 -4.88 -1.42 32.71
CA ILE A 716 -5.30 -1.02 31.36
C ILE A 716 -4.07 -0.76 30.47
N TYR A 717 -3.04 -0.10 30.99
CA TYR A 717 -1.80 0.14 30.26
C TYR A 717 -1.06 -1.17 29.93
N THR A 718 -0.89 -2.07 30.90
CA THR A 718 -0.24 -3.36 30.67
C THR A 718 -1.03 -4.24 29.71
N ASP A 719 -2.36 -4.23 29.82
CA ASP A 719 -3.26 -4.93 28.91
C ASP A 719 -3.14 -4.37 27.49
N TYR A 720 -3.17 -3.04 27.34
CA TYR A 720 -3.00 -2.37 26.06
C TYR A 720 -1.71 -2.79 25.35
N ILE A 721 -0.58 -2.82 26.07
CA ILE A 721 0.72 -3.19 25.49
C ILE A 721 0.80 -4.69 25.22
N MET A 722 0.50 -5.54 26.22
CA MET A 722 0.72 -6.98 26.10
C MET A 722 -0.32 -7.65 25.21
N ASN A 723 -1.57 -7.19 25.21
CA ASN A 723 -2.64 -7.67 24.32
C ASN A 723 -2.76 -6.88 23.01
N HIS A 724 -1.81 -5.99 22.73
CA HIS A 724 -1.70 -5.36 21.41
C HIS A 724 -1.58 -6.43 20.32
N TRP A 725 -2.30 -6.24 19.21
CA TRP A 725 -2.37 -7.23 18.13
C TRP A 725 -0.99 -7.61 17.57
N ALA A 726 -0.06 -6.66 17.47
CA ALA A 726 1.29 -6.94 17.00
C ALA A 726 2.12 -7.75 18.00
N VAL A 727 1.96 -7.51 19.30
CA VAL A 727 2.64 -8.26 20.37
C VAL A 727 2.08 -9.69 20.48
N GLN A 728 0.77 -9.86 20.28
CA GLN A 728 0.14 -11.18 20.25
C GLN A 728 0.57 -12.03 19.05
N ARG A 729 0.87 -11.40 17.91
CA ARG A 729 1.34 -12.07 16.68
C ARG A 729 2.86 -12.21 16.60
N ALA A 730 3.60 -11.57 17.51
CA ALA A 730 5.05 -11.68 17.57
C ALA A 730 5.48 -13.10 18.00
N THR A 731 6.75 -13.43 17.77
CA THR A 731 7.31 -14.71 18.21
C THR A 731 7.25 -14.83 19.74
N PRO A 732 7.26 -16.05 20.29
CA PRO A 732 7.35 -16.24 21.74
C PRO A 732 8.56 -15.54 22.37
N ALA A 733 9.68 -15.45 21.64
CA ALA A 733 10.88 -14.75 22.09
C ALA A 733 10.67 -13.24 22.16
N ASP A 734 10.22 -12.62 21.08
CA ASP A 734 10.00 -11.16 21.03
C ASP A 734 8.90 -10.72 22.01
N ARG A 735 7.85 -11.53 22.18
CA ARG A 735 6.79 -11.29 23.18
C ARG A 735 7.32 -11.37 24.62
N LEU A 736 8.23 -12.32 24.88
CA LEU A 736 8.87 -12.44 26.20
C LEU A 736 9.79 -11.25 26.48
N ASP A 737 10.54 -10.78 25.49
CA ASP A 737 11.41 -9.60 25.63
C ASP A 737 10.59 -8.33 25.83
N MET A 738 9.45 -8.18 25.13
CA MET A 738 8.48 -7.11 25.41
C MET A 738 7.96 -7.15 26.85
N ALA A 739 7.61 -8.34 27.36
CA ALA A 739 7.17 -8.51 28.75
C ALA A 739 8.28 -8.14 29.75
N ARG A 740 9.53 -8.55 29.48
CA ARG A 740 10.71 -8.22 30.31
C ARG A 740 10.94 -6.72 30.39
N GLU A 741 10.97 -6.02 29.26
CA GLU A 741 11.19 -4.58 29.24
C GLU A 741 10.04 -3.80 29.89
N LEU A 742 8.78 -4.20 29.66
CA LEU A 742 7.63 -3.58 30.32
C LEU A 742 7.69 -3.74 31.85
N ARG A 743 8.04 -4.94 32.32
CA ARG A 743 8.15 -5.24 33.75
C ARG A 743 9.31 -4.48 34.39
N ALA A 744 10.47 -4.45 33.72
CA ALA A 744 11.64 -3.69 34.16
C ALA A 744 11.33 -2.19 34.28
N TYR A 745 10.66 -1.63 33.28
CA TYR A 745 10.23 -0.24 33.29
C TYR A 745 9.33 0.10 34.47
N LEU A 746 8.27 -0.69 34.69
CA LEU A 746 7.35 -0.46 35.82
C LEU A 746 8.03 -0.63 37.18
N PHE A 747 8.96 -1.57 37.33
CA PHE A 747 9.75 -1.69 38.56
C PHE A 747 10.72 -0.52 38.76
N SER A 748 11.33 -0.04 37.70
CA SER A 748 12.26 1.09 37.75
C SER A 748 11.53 2.41 38.06
N GLN A 749 10.30 2.59 37.56
CA GLN A 749 9.39 3.66 38.00
C GLN A 749 9.16 3.61 39.52
N ILE A 750 8.75 2.46 40.06
CA ILE A 750 8.58 2.27 41.52
C ILE A 750 9.87 2.59 42.29
N HIS A 751 11.00 2.10 41.80
CA HIS A 751 12.28 2.28 42.46
C HIS A 751 12.68 3.76 42.50
N GLN A 752 12.56 4.47 41.38
CA GLN A 752 12.83 5.90 41.27
C GLN A 752 11.90 6.72 42.17
N THR A 753 10.58 6.44 42.17
CA THR A 753 9.64 7.12 43.10
C THR A 753 10.05 6.92 44.55
N GLY A 754 10.46 5.69 44.91
CA GLY A 754 10.99 5.38 46.24
C GLY A 754 12.23 6.21 46.61
N LEU A 755 13.16 6.37 45.67
CA LEU A 755 14.36 7.20 45.84
C LEU A 755 13.99 8.70 45.99
N ASN A 756 13.04 9.20 45.20
CA ASN A 756 12.53 10.57 45.30
C ASN A 756 11.93 10.84 46.70
N ILE A 757 11.22 9.88 47.28
CA ILE A 757 10.68 10.00 48.66
C ILE A 757 11.81 10.05 49.68
N GLN A 758 12.86 9.24 49.51
CA GLN A 758 14.00 9.20 50.44
C GLN A 758 14.80 10.50 50.40
N ILE A 759 15.12 11.02 49.21
CA ILE A 759 15.84 12.30 49.07
C ILE A 759 14.98 13.47 49.59
N ALA A 760 13.67 13.47 49.34
CA ALA A 760 12.78 14.50 49.88
C ALA A 760 12.74 14.51 51.42
N ARG A 761 12.87 13.35 52.07
CA ARG A 761 12.93 13.19 53.53
C ARG A 761 14.29 13.54 54.13
N GLN A 762 15.38 13.16 53.46
CA GLN A 762 16.74 13.26 53.99
C GLN A 762 17.49 14.54 53.57
N GLY A 763 17.06 15.22 52.50
CA GLY A 763 17.71 16.41 51.98
C GLY A 763 19.19 16.16 51.64
N ASP A 764 20.08 17.08 52.02
CA ASP A 764 21.52 17.00 51.77
C ASP A 764 22.21 15.79 52.41
N ALA A 765 21.59 15.16 53.41
CA ALA A 765 22.08 13.95 54.05
C ALA A 765 21.88 12.69 53.20
N PHE A 766 21.03 12.75 52.16
CA PHE A 766 20.81 11.62 51.26
C PHE A 766 22.10 11.26 50.52
N LYS A 767 22.43 9.97 50.54
CA LYS A 767 23.50 9.37 49.73
C LYS A 767 22.93 8.14 49.05
N HIS A 768 22.99 8.11 47.73
CA HIS A 768 22.51 6.96 46.97
C HIS A 768 23.33 5.70 47.37
N PRO A 769 22.68 4.54 47.62
CA PRO A 769 23.36 3.35 48.13
C PRO A 769 24.22 2.63 47.08
N GLN A 770 24.02 2.94 45.79
CA GLN A 770 24.78 2.38 44.66
C GLN A 770 25.56 3.47 43.94
N SER A 771 26.62 3.09 43.23
CA SER A 771 27.36 3.99 42.35
C SER A 771 26.46 4.56 41.24
N TYR A 772 26.78 5.76 40.76
CA TYR A 772 26.09 6.38 39.63
C TYR A 772 25.99 5.46 38.40
N PHE A 773 27.08 4.78 38.03
CA PHE A 773 27.10 3.85 36.89
C PHE A 773 26.03 2.76 36.98
N MET A 774 25.98 2.06 38.12
CA MET A 774 25.01 0.98 38.35
C MET A 774 23.56 1.48 38.32
N TRP A 775 23.28 2.64 38.92
CA TRP A 775 21.95 3.23 38.85
C TRP A 775 21.61 3.64 37.42
N ALA A 776 22.49 4.38 36.74
CA ALA A 776 22.23 4.93 35.41
C ALA A 776 21.94 3.83 34.38
N ARG A 777 22.69 2.72 34.41
CA ARG A 777 22.54 1.61 33.44
C ARG A 777 21.45 0.59 33.76
N ILE A 778 20.88 0.62 34.95
CA ILE A 778 19.77 -0.27 35.33
C ILE A 778 18.54 0.60 35.53
N VAL A 779 18.36 1.14 36.74
CA VAL A 779 17.17 1.91 37.12
C VAL A 779 16.98 3.13 36.22
N GLY A 780 18.02 3.92 35.96
CA GLY A 780 17.93 5.13 35.16
C GLY A 780 17.54 4.84 33.70
N THR A 781 18.15 3.83 33.10
CA THR A 781 17.88 3.38 31.71
C THR A 781 16.48 2.79 31.59
N GLU A 782 16.13 1.88 32.49
CA GLU A 782 14.83 1.20 32.48
C GLU A 782 13.70 2.12 32.93
N HIS A 783 13.96 3.20 33.67
CA HIS A 783 12.94 4.19 34.02
C HIS A 783 12.47 5.03 32.82
N ILE A 784 13.30 5.17 31.78
CA ILE A 784 12.88 5.84 30.54
C ILE A 784 12.19 4.83 29.64
N ALA A 785 11.09 5.19 28.98
CA ALA A 785 10.31 4.29 28.13
C ALA A 785 11.03 3.84 26.83
N SER A 786 12.26 4.28 26.58
CA SER A 786 13.04 4.00 25.38
C SER A 786 13.24 2.49 25.11
N PRO A 787 13.57 1.63 26.10
CA PRO A 787 13.66 0.19 25.89
C PRO A 787 12.31 -0.47 25.57
N ILE A 788 11.20 0.01 26.16
CA ILE A 788 9.84 -0.43 25.79
C ILE A 788 9.59 -0.15 24.31
N TYR A 789 9.94 1.06 23.83
CA TYR A 789 9.74 1.41 22.43
C TYR A 789 10.55 0.51 21.49
N PHE A 790 11.75 0.10 21.89
CA PHE A 790 12.57 -0.85 21.12
C PHE A 790 11.87 -2.20 20.97
N SER A 791 11.43 -2.81 22.08
CA SER A 791 10.75 -4.11 22.06
C SER A 791 9.36 -4.05 21.44
N PHE A 792 8.63 -2.95 21.60
CA PHE A 792 7.35 -2.79 20.92
C PHE A 792 7.53 -2.65 19.40
N MET A 793 8.55 -1.89 18.97
CA MET A 793 8.90 -1.78 17.56
C MET A 793 9.37 -3.13 16.97
N ALA A 794 10.10 -3.93 17.75
CA ALA A 794 10.48 -5.31 17.41
C ALA A 794 9.25 -6.17 17.06
N CYS A 795 8.18 -6.07 17.85
CA CYS A 795 6.91 -6.75 17.59
C CYS A 795 6.15 -6.16 16.40
N MET A 796 6.21 -4.83 16.19
CA MET A 796 5.45 -4.13 15.15
C MET A 796 6.02 -4.34 13.74
N ILE A 797 7.35 -4.32 13.57
CA ILE A 797 7.99 -4.35 12.24
C ILE A 797 7.54 -5.56 11.41
N PRO A 798 7.59 -6.82 11.90
CA PRO A 798 7.15 -7.98 11.13
C PRO A 798 5.66 -7.97 10.76
N GLN A 799 4.83 -7.22 11.49
CA GLN A 799 3.37 -7.33 11.37
C GLN A 799 2.76 -6.20 10.54
N SER A 800 3.43 -5.06 10.48
CA SER A 800 2.92 -3.84 9.84
C SER A 800 3.80 -3.30 8.74
N VAL A 801 5.10 -3.60 8.74
CA VAL A 801 6.08 -2.98 7.82
C VAL A 801 6.70 -4.03 6.90
N LEU A 802 7.12 -5.16 7.47
CA LEU A 802 7.78 -6.25 6.76
C LEU A 802 7.03 -7.58 7.02
N PRO A 803 5.81 -7.76 6.46
CA PRO A 803 5.01 -8.99 6.63
C PRO A 803 5.76 -10.28 6.30
N SER A 804 6.71 -10.23 5.36
CA SER A 804 7.57 -11.37 5.02
C SER A 804 8.47 -11.86 6.17
N LEU A 805 8.61 -11.08 7.24
CA LEU A 805 9.31 -11.49 8.47
C LEU A 805 8.36 -12.02 9.55
N ALA A 806 7.04 -12.04 9.32
CA ALA A 806 6.07 -12.51 10.29
C ALA A 806 6.37 -13.96 10.72
N GLY A 807 6.30 -14.21 12.03
CA GLY A 807 6.63 -15.52 12.61
C GLY A 807 8.13 -15.82 12.75
N SER A 808 9.02 -14.92 12.33
CA SER A 808 10.47 -15.04 12.53
C SER A 808 10.99 -14.02 13.55
N ASP A 809 12.02 -14.39 14.31
CA ASP A 809 12.70 -13.47 15.23
C ASP A 809 13.23 -12.26 14.45
N ILE A 810 12.91 -11.04 14.91
CA ILE A 810 13.33 -9.81 14.20
C ILE A 810 14.85 -9.63 14.19
N LEU A 811 15.55 -10.18 15.19
CA LEU A 811 17.01 -10.27 15.30
C LEU A 811 17.38 -11.77 15.41
N PRO A 812 17.61 -12.49 14.30
CA PRO A 812 17.68 -13.95 14.29
C PRO A 812 19.00 -14.56 14.83
N THR A 813 20.08 -13.79 14.98
CA THR A 813 21.38 -14.32 15.41
C THR A 813 21.75 -13.84 16.82
N MET A 814 22.64 -14.58 17.50
CA MET A 814 23.14 -14.18 18.82
C MET A 814 23.79 -12.80 18.77
N GLU A 815 24.62 -12.54 17.76
CA GLU A 815 25.26 -11.24 17.57
C GLU A 815 24.25 -10.13 17.32
N GLU A 816 23.24 -10.37 16.46
CA GLU A 816 22.20 -9.38 16.20
C GLU A 816 21.39 -9.08 17.48
N LYS A 817 21.03 -10.09 18.27
CA LYS A 817 20.33 -9.91 19.55
C LYS A 817 21.16 -9.13 20.56
N TYR A 818 22.41 -9.55 20.78
CA TYR A 818 23.29 -8.91 21.76
C TYR A 818 23.60 -7.46 21.40
N TYR A 819 23.90 -7.17 20.12
CA TYR A 819 24.15 -5.80 19.70
C TYR A 819 22.86 -4.96 19.69
N GLY A 820 21.70 -5.53 19.35
CA GLY A 820 20.42 -4.85 19.45
C GLY A 820 20.08 -4.46 20.89
N GLU A 821 20.27 -5.37 21.84
CA GLU A 821 20.08 -5.10 23.27
C GLU A 821 21.07 -4.03 23.75
N ALA A 822 22.33 -4.11 23.35
CA ALA A 822 23.33 -3.08 23.67
C ALA A 822 22.92 -1.70 23.12
N VAL A 823 22.42 -1.62 21.87
CA VAL A 823 21.86 -0.38 21.31
C VAL A 823 20.77 0.17 22.21
N SER A 824 19.78 -0.65 22.57
CA SER A 824 18.64 -0.25 23.40
C SER A 824 19.06 0.27 24.78
N LYS A 825 19.97 -0.43 25.46
CA LYS A 825 20.40 -0.05 26.82
C LYS A 825 21.29 1.19 26.81
N HIS A 826 22.22 1.31 25.87
CA HIS A 826 23.06 2.52 25.74
C HIS A 826 22.24 3.75 25.33
N SER A 827 21.27 3.60 24.41
CA SER A 827 20.38 4.71 24.03
C SER A 827 19.49 5.14 25.20
N GLY A 828 18.95 4.20 25.97
CA GLY A 828 18.15 4.51 27.16
C GLY A 828 18.97 5.23 28.25
N ALA A 829 20.21 4.80 28.51
CA ALA A 829 21.12 5.48 29.43
C ALA A 829 21.40 6.93 29.00
N MET A 830 21.73 7.12 27.72
CA MET A 830 21.93 8.46 27.15
C MET A 830 20.67 9.32 27.28
N CYS A 831 19.48 8.79 26.92
CA CYS A 831 18.23 9.52 27.06
C CYS A 831 17.97 9.96 28.50
N ARG A 832 18.24 9.07 29.49
CA ARG A 832 18.12 9.41 30.91
C ARG A 832 19.03 10.56 31.29
N MET A 833 20.29 10.52 30.87
CA MET A 833 21.27 11.56 31.17
C MET A 833 20.90 12.91 30.55
N TYR A 834 20.39 12.91 29.32
CA TYR A 834 19.90 14.12 28.67
C TYR A 834 18.65 14.69 29.34
N ASN A 835 17.71 13.83 29.73
CA ASN A 835 16.54 14.25 30.50
C ASN A 835 16.97 14.91 31.81
N ASP A 836 17.80 14.22 32.61
CA ASP A 836 18.34 14.72 33.87
C ASP A 836 19.09 16.06 33.68
N MET A 837 19.84 16.22 32.59
CA MET A 837 20.56 17.45 32.30
C MET A 837 19.64 18.64 32.01
N GLY A 838 18.52 18.40 31.30
CA GLY A 838 17.50 19.39 31.02
C GLY A 838 16.65 19.75 32.25
N SER A 839 16.44 18.79 33.14
CA SER A 839 15.54 18.90 34.29
C SER A 839 16.21 19.32 35.62
N ILE A 840 17.54 19.53 35.66
CA ILE A 840 18.25 19.91 36.90
C ILE A 840 17.50 20.96 37.74
N PRO A 841 17.01 22.10 37.17
CA PRO A 841 16.32 23.11 37.97
C PRO A 841 14.99 22.62 38.55
N ARG A 842 14.23 21.86 37.75
CA ARG A 842 12.93 21.29 38.15
C ARG A 842 13.11 20.24 39.23
N ASP A 843 13.98 19.26 38.99
CA ASP A 843 14.18 18.15 39.91
C ASP A 843 14.76 18.62 41.25
N THR A 844 15.60 19.67 41.24
CA THR A 844 16.08 20.32 42.47
C THR A 844 14.91 20.95 43.26
N ALA A 845 13.99 21.64 42.57
CA ALA A 845 12.84 22.29 43.19
C ALA A 845 11.82 21.27 43.73
N GLU A 846 11.57 20.20 42.99
CA GLU A 846 10.62 19.13 43.32
C GLU A 846 11.22 18.09 44.29
N LYS A 847 12.53 18.17 44.56
CA LYS A 847 13.30 17.17 45.33
C LYS A 847 13.23 15.78 44.71
N ASN A 848 13.30 15.71 43.38
CA ASN A 848 13.46 14.46 42.65
C ASN A 848 14.95 14.10 42.53
N LEU A 849 15.25 12.80 42.50
CA LEU A 849 16.60 12.31 42.28
C LEU A 849 17.01 12.59 40.82
N ASN A 850 18.10 13.34 40.67
CA ASN A 850 18.74 13.65 39.41
C ASN A 850 20.18 13.11 39.41
N SER A 851 20.71 12.76 38.23
CA SER A 851 22.11 12.35 38.04
C SER A 851 23.12 13.21 38.82
N VAL A 852 22.98 14.54 38.81
CA VAL A 852 23.96 15.45 39.45
C VAL A 852 23.94 15.45 40.98
N HIS A 853 22.97 14.75 41.61
CA HIS A 853 22.87 14.56 43.05
C HIS A 853 23.78 13.42 43.56
N PHE A 854 24.29 12.57 42.67
CA PHE A 854 25.21 11.50 43.05
C PHE A 854 26.54 12.07 43.58
N PRO A 855 27.09 11.53 44.68
CA PRO A 855 28.32 12.03 45.30
C PRO A 855 29.52 12.10 44.35
N GLU A 856 29.57 11.22 43.36
CA GLU A 856 30.61 11.16 42.33
C GLU A 856 30.73 12.47 41.55
N PHE A 857 29.62 13.18 41.30
CA PHE A 857 29.62 14.47 40.61
C PHE A 857 30.24 15.61 41.43
N ALA A 858 30.52 15.41 42.73
CA ALA A 858 31.28 16.39 43.52
C ALA A 858 32.77 16.41 43.17
N LYS A 859 33.28 15.36 42.50
CA LYS A 859 34.68 15.21 42.10
C LYS A 859 34.76 14.92 40.60
N THR A 860 34.62 15.96 39.79
CA THR A 860 34.70 15.87 38.33
C THR A 860 35.88 16.66 37.76
N VAL A 861 36.40 16.20 36.62
CA VAL A 861 37.41 16.90 35.82
C VAL A 861 36.80 17.96 34.89
N ALA A 862 35.49 17.92 34.68
CA ALA A 862 34.78 18.90 33.89
C ALA A 862 34.59 20.22 34.65
N GLU A 863 34.31 21.31 33.94
CA GLU A 863 34.14 22.64 34.53
C GLU A 863 33.02 22.70 35.59
N ASN A 864 31.96 21.91 35.39
CA ASN A 864 30.83 21.83 36.30
C ASN A 864 30.11 20.48 36.16
N LYS A 865 29.19 20.18 37.09
CA LYS A 865 28.42 18.92 37.11
C LYS A 865 27.60 18.69 35.83
N LYS A 866 27.08 19.75 35.21
CA LYS A 866 26.28 19.67 33.99
C LYS A 866 27.15 19.25 32.81
N GLN A 867 28.34 19.83 32.68
CA GLN A 867 29.32 19.44 31.66
C GLN A 867 29.78 17.99 31.87
N ALA A 868 30.04 17.59 33.13
CA ALA A 868 30.40 16.21 33.44
C ALA A 868 29.31 15.20 32.97
N LEU A 869 28.04 15.53 33.22
CA LEU A 869 26.91 14.70 32.78
C LEU A 869 26.79 14.66 31.26
N TRP A 870 27.01 15.79 30.59
CA TRP A 870 27.05 15.85 29.12
C TRP A 870 28.13 14.95 28.52
N ASP A 871 29.35 14.99 29.07
CA ASP A 871 30.48 14.20 28.57
C ASP A 871 30.21 12.69 28.73
N ILE A 872 29.61 12.28 29.86
CA ILE A 872 29.21 10.87 30.08
C ILE A 872 28.05 10.48 29.15
N ALA A 873 27.10 11.38 28.88
CA ALA A 873 26.03 11.14 27.92
C ALA A 873 26.58 10.97 26.49
N GLN A 874 27.61 11.75 26.11
CA GLN A 874 28.29 11.56 24.82
C GLN A 874 29.00 10.21 24.75
N PHE A 875 29.58 9.73 25.85
CA PHE A 875 30.14 8.37 25.90
C PHE A 875 29.07 7.29 25.65
N GLU A 876 27.91 7.38 26.29
CA GLU A 876 26.81 6.43 26.04
C GLU A 876 26.27 6.56 24.60
N ARG A 877 26.29 7.78 24.04
CA ARG A 877 25.96 8.02 22.63
C ARG A 877 26.93 7.32 21.67
N GLU A 878 28.22 7.49 21.88
CA GLU A 878 29.27 6.80 21.10
C GLU A 878 29.18 5.27 21.25
N ALA A 879 28.83 4.79 22.45
CA ALA A 879 28.66 3.36 22.72
C ALA A 879 27.48 2.75 21.95
N PHE A 880 26.31 3.42 21.89
CA PHE A 880 25.22 2.89 21.08
C PHE A 880 25.53 2.98 19.58
N GLU A 881 26.24 4.01 19.11
CA GLU A 881 26.65 4.11 17.71
C GLU A 881 27.64 2.98 17.32
N ASP A 882 28.59 2.62 18.19
CA ASP A 882 29.45 1.44 17.96
C ASP A 882 28.63 0.14 17.98
N ALA A 883 27.68 -0.01 18.92
CA ALA A 883 26.80 -1.17 18.98
C ALA A 883 25.94 -1.31 17.71
N LEU A 884 25.37 -0.21 17.21
CA LEU A 884 24.61 -0.17 15.96
C LEU A 884 25.51 -0.52 14.76
N ALA A 885 26.73 0.00 14.72
CA ALA A 885 27.69 -0.33 13.68
C ALA A 885 28.07 -1.82 13.70
N ARG A 886 28.19 -2.44 14.89
CA ARG A 886 28.40 -3.89 15.05
C ARG A 886 27.20 -4.69 14.60
N LEU A 887 25.98 -4.27 14.96
CA LEU A 887 24.74 -4.85 14.48
C LEU A 887 24.71 -4.84 12.94
N PHE A 888 25.01 -3.72 12.31
CA PHE A 888 25.05 -3.60 10.85
C PHE A 888 26.13 -4.45 10.21
N ARG A 889 27.28 -4.66 10.87
CA ARG A 889 28.32 -5.57 10.40
C ARG A 889 27.90 -7.03 10.51
N ALA A 890 27.25 -7.42 11.60
CA ALA A 890 26.73 -8.78 11.79
C ALA A 890 25.67 -9.10 10.73
N THR A 891 24.70 -8.19 10.55
CA THR A 891 23.66 -8.32 9.53
C THR A 891 24.25 -8.40 8.12
N ARG A 892 25.21 -7.54 7.75
CA ARG A 892 25.84 -7.58 6.43
C ARG A 892 26.60 -8.88 6.15
N LYS A 893 27.22 -9.48 7.17
CA LYS A 893 27.85 -10.82 7.01
C LYS A 893 26.80 -11.88 6.70
N ARG A 894 25.64 -11.84 7.36
CA ARG A 894 24.51 -12.74 7.09
C ARG A 894 23.96 -12.55 5.67
N MET A 895 23.88 -11.30 5.20
CA MET A 895 23.40 -10.95 3.86
C MET A 895 24.24 -11.52 2.70
N ALA A 896 25.49 -11.95 2.92
CA ALA A 896 26.34 -12.47 1.85
C ALA A 896 25.77 -13.72 1.17
N GLY A 897 24.99 -14.53 1.89
CA GLY A 897 24.32 -15.73 1.37
C GLY A 897 22.87 -15.54 0.95
N MET A 898 22.33 -14.32 1.06
CA MET A 898 20.91 -14.04 0.83
C MET A 898 20.61 -13.67 -0.63
N GLY A 899 19.36 -13.95 -1.04
CA GLY A 899 18.81 -13.41 -2.29
C GLY A 899 18.63 -11.89 -2.23
N GLU A 900 18.54 -11.24 -3.40
CA GLU A 900 18.46 -9.77 -3.50
C GLU A 900 17.25 -9.18 -2.76
N LYS A 901 16.13 -9.89 -2.78
CA LYS A 901 14.90 -9.49 -2.09
C LYS A 901 15.05 -9.55 -0.57
N GLU A 902 15.57 -10.64 -0.04
CA GLU A 902 15.85 -10.81 1.39
C GLU A 902 16.87 -9.77 1.88
N LYS A 903 17.86 -9.43 1.04
CA LYS A 903 18.77 -8.30 1.29
C LYS A 903 18.00 -6.99 1.41
N LYS A 904 17.12 -6.67 0.47
CA LYS A 904 16.30 -5.44 0.49
C LYS A 904 15.42 -5.36 1.73
N VAL A 905 14.74 -6.45 2.11
CA VAL A 905 13.95 -6.55 3.35
C VAL A 905 14.84 -6.30 4.57
N THR A 906 16.01 -6.93 4.60
CA THR A 906 16.98 -6.79 5.69
C THR A 906 17.55 -5.37 5.80
N GLU A 907 17.78 -4.68 4.68
CA GLU A 907 18.20 -3.28 4.64
C GLU A 907 17.11 -2.35 5.18
N ILE A 908 15.86 -2.55 4.78
CA ILE A 908 14.72 -1.80 5.32
C ILE A 908 14.62 -2.01 6.83
N ARG A 909 14.70 -3.26 7.31
CA ARG A 909 14.74 -3.58 8.74
C ARG A 909 15.83 -2.78 9.47
N MET A 910 17.03 -2.69 8.91
CA MET A 910 18.14 -1.95 9.51
C MET A 910 17.91 -0.43 9.54
N LYS A 911 17.20 0.13 8.54
CA LYS A 911 16.77 1.54 8.57
C LYS A 911 15.82 1.84 9.74
N TYR A 912 14.92 0.92 10.11
CA TYR A 912 14.06 1.11 11.29
C TYR A 912 14.86 1.16 12.60
N TRP A 913 15.90 0.33 12.74
CA TRP A 913 16.78 0.39 13.92
C TRP A 913 17.61 1.68 13.96
N ARG A 914 18.06 2.18 12.81
CA ARG A 914 18.68 3.51 12.73
C ARG A 914 17.70 4.61 13.12
N MET A 915 16.49 4.57 12.59
CA MET A 915 15.42 5.52 12.91
C MET A 915 15.10 5.52 14.40
N TYR A 916 15.06 4.37 15.07
CA TYR A 916 14.91 4.30 16.53
C TYR A 916 16.04 5.06 17.25
N CYS A 917 17.29 4.86 16.84
CA CYS A 917 18.42 5.58 17.43
C CYS A 917 18.29 7.10 17.22
N ASP A 918 17.92 7.53 16.02
CA ASP A 918 17.71 8.94 15.70
C ASP A 918 16.57 9.56 16.54
N ILE A 919 15.50 8.82 16.82
CA ILE A 919 14.42 9.24 17.73
C ILE A 919 14.96 9.47 19.14
N THR A 920 15.69 8.50 19.69
CA THR A 920 16.23 8.59 21.05
C THR A 920 17.22 9.76 21.19
N ASP A 921 18.07 9.98 20.20
CA ASP A 921 19.01 11.10 20.15
C ASP A 921 18.28 12.44 19.96
N LEU A 922 17.25 12.49 19.11
CA LEU A 922 16.42 13.68 18.91
C LEU A 922 15.74 14.13 20.21
N TYR A 923 15.12 13.21 20.95
CA TYR A 923 14.54 13.54 22.26
C TYR A 923 15.59 14.21 23.14
N GLY A 924 16.76 13.58 23.25
CA GLY A 924 17.91 14.13 23.96
C GLY A 924 18.24 15.57 23.58
N GLN A 925 18.46 15.82 22.29
CA GLN A 925 18.81 17.13 21.74
C GLN A 925 17.74 18.18 22.02
N ILE A 926 16.46 17.80 21.98
CA ILE A 926 15.34 18.70 22.28
C ILE A 926 15.35 19.08 23.77
N TRP A 927 15.54 18.13 24.69
CA TRP A 927 15.61 18.39 26.13
C TRP A 927 16.75 19.32 26.52
N VAL A 928 17.90 19.20 25.83
CA VAL A 928 19.03 20.12 26.03
C VAL A 928 18.68 21.55 25.62
N LEU A 929 17.88 21.71 24.56
CA LEU A 929 17.45 23.02 24.08
C LEU A 929 16.34 23.63 24.93
N ARG A 930 15.41 22.81 25.43
CA ARG A 930 14.26 23.25 26.25
C ARG A 930 13.62 22.07 26.99
N ASP A 931 13.34 22.24 28.28
CA ASP A 931 12.51 21.31 29.07
C ASP A 931 11.02 21.43 28.66
N PHE A 932 10.42 20.30 28.29
CA PHE A 932 9.03 20.17 27.85
C PHE A 932 8.14 19.37 28.81
N SER A 933 8.64 18.91 29.97
CA SER A 933 7.83 18.17 30.94
C SER A 933 6.70 19.03 31.50
N ALA A 934 5.55 18.42 31.73
CA ALA A 934 4.43 19.07 32.38
C ALA A 934 4.71 19.15 33.89
N PRO A 935 4.73 20.34 34.54
CA PRO A 935 4.69 20.39 36.00
C PRO A 935 3.44 19.65 36.50
N VAL A 936 3.66 18.79 37.48
CA VAL A 936 2.63 18.02 38.19
C VAL A 936 2.29 18.76 39.48
N PHE A 937 1.05 19.25 39.59
CA PHE A 937 0.62 19.93 40.80
C PHE A 937 0.11 18.90 41.80
N GLN A 938 0.88 18.61 42.85
CA GLN A 938 0.35 17.83 43.97
C GLN A 938 -0.82 18.62 44.59
N PRO A 939 -2.04 18.04 44.72
CA PRO A 939 -3.07 18.66 45.54
C PRO A 939 -2.51 18.87 46.95
N ALA A 940 -2.87 19.99 47.58
CA ALA A 940 -2.38 20.34 48.91
C ALA A 940 -2.51 19.14 49.84
N ARG A 941 -1.35 18.69 50.36
CA ARG A 941 -1.19 17.49 51.20
C ARG A 941 -2.06 17.53 52.45
#